data_AF-A0AAU4QLW6-F1
#
_entry.id   AF-A0AAU4QLW6-F1
#
_cell.length_a   1.000
_cell.length_b   1.000
_cell.length_c   1.000
_cell.angle_alpha   90.00
_cell.angle_beta   90.00
_cell.angle_gamma   90.00
#
_symmetry.space_group_name_H-M   'P 1'
#
loop_
_entity.id
_entity.type
_entity.pdbx_description
1 polymer ?
#
loop_
_entity_poly.entity_id
_entity_poly.type
_entity_poly.pdbx_seq_one_letter_code
_entity_poly.pdbx_strand_id
1 'polypeptide(L)'
;MSSIPYPPQGPGGPPPDKLAFTVPSGRRRVTPVRVGREVRRDRPLPQLIRKARLDDEGQQCVQVRLSAKDAANPAARALLDTEAGTALQLQHLLGDTEFAALFPRIVGHELDAAEPFLLYDPPRGTPVARIHVMSATDQDVLTRDLMLALCLLEGQGLVPRDISPNSVRWDGAKAQVWGLESVTRSGRPRRPWGRTPFCPPEQRRGEGLADSRDAVWSAAQVLYQLVTGRPGPADRTPPDLAEHRRLDRTLREAFAPRAADRPTPAEVLDLVKPGAARRVRLAVPPDETRPHHEAFEEALRLKREAPAGRSDGASRGDGEVLCPYCLETIQLDLTKLFVTDSRMQYKPLDLAGITNPVRRTDVMRGAVQKCTADPDFPEHFIPVPYLTYGRPLTVAMVGQSSTGKSHLLTQMIAAITDGGLEPYGLKWQSVNPEQHARFVRERVQPLRNGKVLDHTAALGLDDFARFVESLLITDARGQVRPVAFFDLGGEDLVRTDAALRFLLGVDALVFVVDPALALPLPQLDHARERWGVEVNRDGDLAFGTVLDRLPKNGPYVDVPAAMVLGKADLLRFQPPVDRWLTRPPAGSLDPALMREESRDVHGLLRRHAGQAWLRPFDAIRRCTLHIASATGGQEDQGRYPAGAGPRRVLEPLVALLAMHGLIQVPGGAEALAVGEAPALEAVPWDEAGGYEATSAGFERSEGPEEPEGSEGGEHR
;
A
#
# COMPACT_ATOMS: atom_id res chain seq x y z
N MET A 1 55.55 10.34 29.32
CA MET A 1 56.64 11.16 28.76
C MET A 1 56.39 11.34 27.27
N SER A 2 56.33 12.59 26.85
CA SER A 2 56.41 13.13 25.48
C SER A 2 55.29 12.78 24.49
N SER A 3 54.25 13.60 24.60
CA SER A 3 53.34 14.05 23.56
C SER A 3 54.06 14.57 22.31
N ILE A 4 53.68 14.07 21.14
CA ILE A 4 53.97 14.69 19.84
C ILE A 4 52.67 15.41 19.41
N PRO A 5 52.66 16.74 19.25
CA PRO A 5 51.50 17.45 18.74
C PRO A 5 51.39 17.23 17.22
N TYR A 6 50.19 16.86 16.77
CA TYR A 6 49.82 17.00 15.36
C TYR A 6 49.85 18.48 14.98
N PRO A 7 50.38 18.86 13.80
CA PRO A 7 50.36 20.25 13.36
C PRO A 7 48.91 20.71 13.11
N PRO A 8 48.59 21.99 13.36
CA PRO A 8 47.26 22.53 13.09
C PRO A 8 46.98 22.45 11.59
N GLN A 9 45.88 21.78 11.22
CA GLN A 9 45.38 21.81 9.85
C GLN A 9 45.01 23.25 9.50
N GLY A 10 45.61 23.78 8.42
CA GLY A 10 45.36 25.13 7.95
C GLY A 10 43.89 25.37 7.55
N PRO A 11 43.41 26.62 7.56
CA PRO A 11 42.06 26.95 7.15
C PRO A 11 42.02 26.98 5.62
N GLY A 12 41.42 25.98 4.97
CA GLY A 12 41.29 26.00 3.50
C GLY A 12 40.93 24.70 2.78
N GLY A 13 40.56 23.63 3.49
CA GLY A 13 39.89 22.51 2.83
C GLY A 13 38.48 22.93 2.36
N PRO A 14 37.96 22.41 1.23
CA PRO A 14 36.56 22.59 0.89
C PRO A 14 35.70 22.19 2.10
N PRO A 15 34.63 22.92 2.42
CA PRO A 15 33.76 22.56 3.53
C PRO A 15 33.33 21.10 3.35
N PRO A 16 33.39 20.28 4.40
CA PRO A 16 32.97 18.88 4.30
C PRO A 16 31.54 18.81 3.76
N ASP A 17 31.32 17.94 2.77
CA ASP A 17 29.99 17.70 2.22
C ASP A 17 29.03 17.39 3.37
N LYS A 18 27.88 18.06 3.40
CA LYS A 18 26.82 17.73 4.37
C LYS A 18 25.96 16.62 3.80
N LEU A 19 25.67 15.63 4.63
CA LEU A 19 24.75 14.55 4.31
C LEU A 19 23.47 14.72 5.12
N ALA A 20 22.34 14.84 4.43
CA ALA A 20 21.02 14.84 5.02
C ALA A 20 20.39 13.45 4.84
N PHE A 21 19.89 12.87 5.92
CA PHE A 21 19.27 11.54 5.90
C PHE A 21 18.27 11.36 7.04
N THR A 22 17.43 10.34 6.94
CA THR A 22 16.44 9.95 7.94
C THR A 22 16.99 8.79 8.78
N VAL A 23 17.05 8.95 10.10
CA VAL A 23 17.45 7.88 11.03
C VAL A 23 16.30 6.87 11.23
N PRO A 24 16.55 5.66 11.75
CA PRO A 24 15.49 4.64 11.91
C PRO A 24 14.29 5.09 12.75
N SER A 25 14.46 6.05 13.66
CA SER A 25 13.36 6.65 14.43
C SER A 25 12.46 7.58 13.60
N GLY A 26 12.78 7.85 12.33
CA GLY A 26 12.05 8.75 11.45
C GLY A 26 12.52 10.20 11.46
N ARG A 27 13.39 10.57 12.41
CA ARG A 27 13.92 11.94 12.50
C ARG A 27 14.90 12.25 11.38
N ARG A 28 14.90 13.51 10.94
CA ARG A 28 15.89 14.03 9.99
C ARG A 28 17.19 14.37 10.70
N ARG A 29 18.34 13.97 10.14
CA ARG A 29 19.70 14.32 10.60
C ARG A 29 20.48 14.91 9.44
N VAL A 30 21.21 15.99 9.71
CA VAL A 30 22.11 16.63 8.75
C VAL A 30 23.47 16.78 9.40
N THR A 31 24.51 16.20 8.81
CA THR A 31 25.85 16.17 9.40
C THR A 31 26.93 16.23 8.33
N PRO A 32 28.09 16.86 8.57
CA PRO A 32 29.23 16.75 7.68
C PRO A 32 29.73 15.30 7.56
N VAL A 33 30.10 14.88 6.36
CA VAL A 33 30.55 13.52 6.06
C VAL A 33 31.89 13.51 5.35
N ARG A 34 32.73 12.52 5.67
CA ARG A 34 33.93 12.18 4.91
C ARG A 34 33.75 10.81 4.29
N VAL A 35 33.84 10.73 2.97
CA VAL A 35 33.63 9.50 2.22
C VAL A 35 34.95 8.94 1.71
N GLY A 36 35.10 7.63 1.78
CA GLY A 36 36.25 6.88 1.28
C GLY A 36 36.06 6.43 -0.17
N ARG A 37 37.01 5.60 -0.63
CA ARG A 37 36.97 5.00 -1.96
C ARG A 37 35.71 4.16 -2.15
N GLU A 38 35.12 4.30 -3.33
CA GLU A 38 33.95 3.57 -3.77
C GLU A 38 34.30 2.32 -4.56
N VAL A 39 33.52 1.25 -4.33
CA VAL A 39 33.60 -0.03 -5.05
C VAL A 39 32.20 -0.58 -5.28
N ARG A 40 32.01 -1.44 -6.28
CA ARG A 40 30.75 -2.19 -6.43
C ARG A 40 30.58 -3.15 -5.24
N ARG A 41 29.37 -3.22 -4.67
CA ARG A 41 29.06 -4.15 -3.57
C ARG A 41 29.31 -5.59 -4.01
N ASP A 42 28.77 -5.89 -5.18
CA ASP A 42 28.85 -7.17 -5.85
C ASP A 42 28.70 -6.92 -7.36
N ARG A 43 29.31 -7.75 -8.20
CA ARG A 43 29.33 -7.55 -9.66
C ARG A 43 27.93 -7.46 -10.32
N PRO A 44 26.92 -8.29 -9.95
CA PRO A 44 25.60 -8.23 -10.57
C PRO A 44 24.69 -7.17 -9.95
N LEU A 45 25.12 -6.52 -8.86
CA LEU A 45 24.30 -5.55 -8.14
C LEU A 45 24.61 -4.11 -8.59
N PRO A 46 23.59 -3.26 -8.81
CA PRO A 46 23.80 -1.85 -9.13
C PRO A 46 24.30 -1.04 -7.92
N GLN A 47 24.25 -1.56 -6.70
CA GLN A 47 24.68 -0.83 -5.52
C GLN A 47 26.21 -0.65 -5.47
N LEU A 48 26.61 0.58 -5.18
CA LEU A 48 27.97 0.98 -4.85
C LEU A 48 28.13 1.04 -3.33
N ILE A 49 29.31 0.71 -2.82
CA ILE A 49 29.64 0.80 -1.41
C ILE A 49 30.90 1.63 -1.18
N ARG A 50 30.88 2.43 -0.13
CA ARG A 50 32.07 3.16 0.36
C ARG A 50 32.03 3.30 1.88
N LYS A 51 33.21 3.36 2.49
CA LYS A 51 33.31 3.73 3.91
C LYS A 51 32.99 5.21 4.05
N ALA A 52 32.36 5.59 5.15
CA ALA A 52 32.08 6.99 5.46
C ALA A 52 32.26 7.25 6.96
N ARG A 53 32.51 8.51 7.32
CA ARG A 53 32.57 9.01 8.70
C ARG A 53 31.65 10.21 8.82
N LEU A 54 30.70 10.15 9.75
CA LEU A 54 29.84 11.26 10.14
C LEU A 54 30.57 12.07 11.23
N ASP A 55 30.82 13.35 10.99
CA ASP A 55 31.75 14.14 11.79
C ASP A 55 31.13 14.66 13.11
N ASP A 56 29.80 14.83 13.18
CA ASP A 56 29.09 15.27 14.39
C ASP A 56 29.26 14.32 15.59
N GLU A 57 29.22 13.01 15.36
CA GLU A 57 29.42 11.98 16.40
C GLU A 57 30.70 11.16 16.20
N GLY A 58 31.49 11.47 15.16
CA GLY A 58 32.66 10.68 14.76
C GLY A 58 32.32 9.25 14.32
N GLN A 59 31.05 8.95 14.04
CA GLN A 59 30.54 7.62 13.75
C GLN A 59 31.10 7.09 12.42
N GLN A 60 31.69 5.90 12.43
CA GLN A 60 32.07 5.18 11.22
C GLN A 60 30.84 4.49 10.63
N CYS A 61 30.68 4.53 9.32
CA CYS A 61 29.59 3.85 8.62
C CYS A 61 30.05 3.31 7.26
N VAL A 62 29.21 2.45 6.69
CA VAL A 62 29.30 2.02 5.29
C VAL A 62 28.08 2.56 4.57
N GLN A 63 28.32 3.35 3.53
CA GLN A 63 27.27 3.84 2.66
C GLN A 63 27.06 2.86 1.51
N VAL A 64 25.82 2.41 1.33
CA VAL A 64 25.33 1.65 0.16
C VAL A 64 24.49 2.61 -0.67
N ARG A 65 24.83 2.85 -1.94
CA ARG A 65 24.13 3.85 -2.75
C ARG A 65 23.95 3.45 -4.21
N LEU A 66 23.06 4.14 -4.90
CA LEU A 66 23.01 4.14 -6.37
C LEU A 66 23.69 5.40 -6.91
N SER A 67 24.35 5.26 -8.05
CA SER A 67 24.73 6.42 -8.86
C SER A 67 23.49 7.07 -9.48
N ALA A 68 23.53 8.35 -9.86
CA ALA A 68 22.40 8.99 -10.54
C ALA A 68 21.91 8.20 -11.79
N LYS A 69 22.85 7.59 -12.53
CA LYS A 69 22.53 6.73 -13.70
C LYS A 69 21.81 5.46 -13.28
N ASP A 70 22.30 4.76 -12.27
CA ASP A 70 21.68 3.51 -11.78
C ASP A 70 20.32 3.83 -11.11
N ALA A 71 20.19 4.97 -10.44
CA ALA A 71 18.95 5.44 -9.81
C ALA A 71 17.84 5.78 -10.82
N ALA A 72 18.18 6.06 -12.09
CA ALA A 72 17.18 6.21 -13.15
C ALA A 72 16.51 4.88 -13.55
N ASN A 73 17.09 3.73 -13.16
CA ASN A 73 16.50 2.41 -13.40
C ASN A 73 15.53 2.03 -12.25
N PRO A 74 14.23 1.89 -12.49
CA PRO A 74 13.25 1.54 -11.46
C PRO A 74 13.55 0.22 -10.75
N ALA A 75 14.14 -0.77 -11.45
CA ALA A 75 14.50 -2.05 -10.86
C ALA A 75 15.66 -1.90 -9.85
N ALA A 76 16.63 -1.03 -10.13
CA ALA A 76 17.73 -0.77 -9.21
C ALA A 76 17.24 -0.03 -7.95
N ARG A 77 16.34 0.95 -8.10
CA ARG A 77 15.69 1.61 -6.96
C ARG A 77 14.90 0.63 -6.11
N ALA A 78 14.12 -0.25 -6.74
CA ALA A 78 13.33 -1.25 -6.03
C ALA A 78 14.19 -2.18 -5.16
N LEU A 79 15.42 -2.52 -5.58
CA LEU A 79 16.36 -3.29 -4.77
C LEU A 79 16.83 -2.51 -3.53
N LEU A 80 17.13 -1.22 -3.68
CA LEU A 80 17.53 -0.37 -2.56
C LEU A 80 16.35 -0.10 -1.60
N ASP A 81 15.14 0.11 -2.12
CA ASP A 81 13.91 0.23 -1.33
C ASP A 81 13.65 -1.06 -0.52
N THR A 82 13.81 -2.22 -1.15
CA THR A 82 13.66 -3.53 -0.49
C THR A 82 14.67 -3.69 0.63
N GLU A 83 15.92 -3.32 0.38
CA GLU A 83 16.99 -3.34 1.38
C GLU A 83 16.67 -2.42 2.56
N ALA A 84 16.25 -1.18 2.29
CA ALA A 84 15.89 -0.19 3.29
C ALA A 84 14.73 -0.66 4.17
N GLY A 85 13.62 -1.09 3.54
CA GLY A 85 12.43 -1.55 4.25
C GLY A 85 12.71 -2.75 5.14
N THR A 86 13.47 -3.73 4.61
CA THR A 86 13.87 -4.91 5.40
C THR A 86 14.77 -4.51 6.57
N ALA A 87 15.76 -3.65 6.36
CA ALA A 87 16.67 -3.21 7.41
C ALA A 87 15.95 -2.42 8.52
N LEU A 88 15.03 -1.52 8.15
CA LEU A 88 14.22 -0.75 9.09
C LEU A 88 13.27 -1.65 9.89
N GLN A 89 12.61 -2.60 9.23
CA GLN A 89 11.73 -3.56 9.89
C GLN A 89 12.51 -4.41 10.91
N LEU A 90 13.68 -4.93 10.52
CA LEU A 90 14.53 -5.70 11.43
C LEU A 90 15.06 -4.85 12.58
N GLN A 91 15.44 -3.59 12.33
CA GLN A 91 15.88 -2.68 13.39
C GLN A 91 14.75 -2.39 14.40
N HIS A 92 13.53 -2.19 13.92
CA HIS A 92 12.37 -1.92 14.77
C HIS A 92 12.03 -3.13 15.66
N LEU A 93 12.06 -4.34 15.09
CA LEU A 93 11.69 -5.57 15.80
C LEU A 93 12.80 -6.10 16.72
N LEU A 94 14.05 -5.97 16.30
CA LEU A 94 15.17 -6.69 16.91
C LEU A 94 16.18 -5.78 17.59
N GLY A 95 16.10 -4.47 17.39
CA GLY A 95 17.13 -3.51 17.80
C GLY A 95 17.59 -3.62 19.25
N ASP A 96 16.66 -3.95 20.15
CA ASP A 96 16.90 -4.08 21.60
C ASP A 96 16.98 -5.54 22.08
N THR A 97 17.09 -6.49 21.14
CA THR A 97 17.14 -7.94 21.43
C THR A 97 18.54 -8.50 21.25
N GLU A 98 18.79 -9.71 21.79
CA GLU A 98 20.05 -10.43 21.55
C GLU A 98 20.27 -10.82 20.07
N PHE A 99 19.22 -10.74 19.25
CA PHE A 99 19.22 -11.10 17.84
C PHE A 99 19.63 -9.96 16.91
N ALA A 100 19.73 -8.72 17.40
CA ALA A 100 20.14 -7.55 16.61
C ALA A 100 21.44 -7.80 15.83
N ALA A 101 22.36 -8.56 16.45
CA ALA A 101 23.64 -8.88 15.88
C ALA A 101 23.56 -9.71 14.58
N LEU A 102 22.48 -10.47 14.34
CA LEU A 102 22.34 -11.33 13.18
C LEU A 102 22.22 -10.57 11.85
N PHE A 103 21.94 -9.26 11.91
CA PHE A 103 21.77 -8.38 10.75
C PHE A 103 22.65 -7.13 10.88
N PRO A 104 22.94 -6.41 9.79
CA PRO A 104 23.64 -5.12 9.85
C PRO A 104 22.73 -4.04 10.47
N ARG A 105 23.30 -3.20 11.34
CA ARG A 105 22.56 -2.10 11.98
C ARG A 105 22.47 -0.91 11.02
N ILE A 106 21.26 -0.51 10.66
CA ILE A 106 21.03 0.67 9.83
C ILE A 106 21.15 1.94 10.68
N VAL A 107 21.91 2.91 10.19
CA VAL A 107 22.15 4.22 10.81
C VAL A 107 21.20 5.27 10.23
N GLY A 108 20.88 5.15 8.94
CA GLY A 108 19.94 6.05 8.28
C GLY A 108 19.84 5.82 6.78
N HIS A 109 18.95 6.56 6.14
CA HIS A 109 18.67 6.43 4.70
C HIS A 109 18.21 7.75 4.08
N GLU A 110 18.44 7.88 2.78
CA GLU A 110 17.83 8.90 1.94
C GLU A 110 17.54 8.26 0.59
N LEU A 111 16.26 8.08 0.27
CA LEU A 111 15.86 7.35 -0.94
C LEU A 111 15.16 8.24 -1.95
N ASP A 112 14.69 9.42 -1.55
CA ASP A 112 13.99 10.35 -2.43
C ASP A 112 14.96 11.41 -3.01
N ALA A 113 16.24 11.06 -3.12
CA ALA A 113 17.28 11.87 -3.75
C ALA A 113 17.66 11.36 -5.16
N ALA A 114 18.38 12.20 -5.91
CA ALA A 114 18.97 11.83 -7.20
C ALA A 114 19.98 10.67 -7.06
N GLU A 115 20.71 10.63 -5.96
CA GLU A 115 21.62 9.54 -5.60
C GLU A 115 21.18 8.92 -4.26
N PRO A 116 20.22 7.98 -4.28
CA PRO A 116 19.68 7.40 -3.07
C PRO A 116 20.68 6.48 -2.37
N PHE A 117 20.64 6.43 -1.05
CA PHE A 117 21.58 5.68 -0.22
C PHE A 117 21.01 5.18 1.11
N LEU A 118 21.72 4.20 1.67
CA LEU A 118 21.60 3.67 3.01
C LEU A 118 22.94 3.83 3.73
N LEU A 119 22.88 4.05 5.04
CA LEU A 119 24.03 4.07 5.94
C LEU A 119 23.90 2.92 6.93
N TYR A 120 24.92 2.09 7.02
CA TYR A 120 25.02 1.02 8.02
C TYR A 120 26.21 1.26 8.94
N ASP A 121 26.14 0.75 10.16
CA ASP A 121 27.36 0.52 10.92
C ASP A 121 28.25 -0.48 10.15
N PRO A 122 29.59 -0.43 10.33
CA PRO A 122 30.48 -1.36 9.66
C PRO A 122 30.04 -2.81 9.94
N PRO A 123 29.79 -3.61 8.89
CA PRO A 123 29.34 -4.99 9.03
C PRO A 123 30.40 -5.82 9.76
N ARG A 124 29.96 -6.75 10.59
CA ARG A 124 30.89 -7.58 11.37
C ARG A 124 31.49 -8.68 10.50
N GLY A 125 32.72 -9.06 10.86
CA GLY A 125 33.42 -10.18 10.26
C GLY A 125 33.69 -10.04 8.77
N THR A 126 34.09 -11.17 8.17
CA THR A 126 34.38 -11.29 6.74
C THR A 126 33.35 -12.16 6.05
N PRO A 127 33.04 -11.93 4.75
CA PRO A 127 32.18 -12.82 3.98
C PRO A 127 32.74 -14.25 4.02
N VAL A 128 31.87 -15.24 4.24
CA VAL A 128 32.29 -16.64 4.35
C VAL A 128 32.85 -17.18 3.03
N ALA A 129 32.60 -16.51 1.89
CA ALA A 129 33.27 -16.75 0.61
C ALA A 129 34.80 -16.68 0.67
N ARG A 130 35.36 -16.00 1.68
CA ARG A 130 36.82 -15.89 1.91
C ARG A 130 37.35 -16.96 2.86
N ILE A 131 36.47 -17.76 3.46
CA ILE A 131 36.80 -18.84 4.39
C ILE A 131 36.87 -20.14 3.59
N HIS A 132 37.99 -20.84 3.68
CA HIS A 132 38.21 -22.06 2.89
C HIS A 132 37.64 -23.30 3.58
N VAL A 133 37.91 -23.49 4.88
CA VAL A 133 37.38 -24.59 5.70
C VAL A 133 37.12 -24.05 7.09
N MET A 134 35.96 -24.40 7.66
CA MET A 134 35.52 -23.98 8.99
C MET A 134 35.65 -25.13 10.00
N SER A 135 35.97 -24.84 11.27
CA SER A 135 36.05 -25.87 12.31
C SER A 135 34.67 -26.46 12.65
N ALA A 136 34.60 -27.68 13.18
CA ALA A 136 33.32 -28.31 13.53
C ALA A 136 32.53 -27.52 14.59
N THR A 137 33.21 -26.88 15.54
CA THR A 137 32.57 -26.02 16.55
C THR A 137 31.98 -24.75 15.91
N ASP A 138 32.73 -24.11 15.01
CA ASP A 138 32.26 -22.91 14.32
C ASP A 138 31.09 -23.25 13.36
N GLN A 139 31.10 -24.43 12.74
CA GLN A 139 30.01 -24.92 11.89
C GLN A 139 28.68 -25.02 12.67
N ASP A 140 28.69 -25.53 13.90
CA ASP A 140 27.48 -25.64 14.72
C ASP A 140 26.93 -24.25 15.07
N VAL A 141 27.82 -23.32 15.41
CA VAL A 141 27.46 -21.94 15.75
C VAL A 141 26.91 -21.21 14.53
N LEU A 142 27.59 -21.31 13.38
CA LEU A 142 27.14 -20.73 12.13
C LEU A 142 25.78 -21.29 11.69
N THR A 143 25.60 -22.61 11.76
CA THR A 143 24.33 -23.26 11.40
C THR A 143 23.20 -22.75 12.29
N ARG A 144 23.42 -22.72 13.60
CA ARG A 144 22.44 -22.19 14.56
C ARG A 144 22.09 -20.74 14.25
N ASP A 145 23.08 -19.86 14.11
CA ASP A 145 22.87 -18.43 13.92
C ASP A 145 22.20 -18.13 12.57
N LEU A 146 22.55 -18.89 11.52
CA LEU A 146 21.90 -18.78 10.23
C LEU A 146 20.44 -19.21 10.29
N MET A 147 20.13 -20.34 10.94
CA MET A 147 18.74 -20.78 11.12
C MET A 147 17.94 -19.82 12.02
N LEU A 148 18.56 -19.22 13.04
CA LEU A 148 17.94 -18.17 13.86
C LEU A 148 17.56 -16.96 12.99
N ALA A 149 18.49 -16.49 12.13
CA ALA A 149 18.21 -15.38 11.22
C ALA A 149 17.06 -15.71 10.25
N LEU A 150 17.02 -16.93 9.71
CA LEU A 150 15.93 -17.37 8.82
C LEU A 150 14.58 -17.50 9.55
N CYS A 151 14.55 -17.99 10.79
CA CYS A 151 13.33 -18.03 11.61
C CYS A 151 12.77 -16.63 11.87
N LEU A 152 13.65 -15.65 12.12
CA LEU A 152 13.26 -14.26 12.35
C LEU A 152 12.65 -13.63 11.10
N LEU A 153 13.24 -13.89 9.92
CA LEU A 153 12.68 -13.45 8.64
C LEU A 153 11.35 -14.14 8.34
N GLU A 154 11.27 -15.47 8.52
CA GLU A 154 10.05 -16.24 8.33
C GLU A 154 8.90 -15.75 9.20
N GLY A 155 9.18 -15.45 10.48
CA GLY A 155 8.19 -14.90 11.41
C GLY A 155 7.61 -13.55 10.98
N GLN A 156 8.28 -12.85 10.07
CA GLN A 156 7.84 -11.59 9.46
C GLN A 156 7.26 -11.78 8.05
N GLY A 157 7.10 -13.03 7.61
CA GLY A 157 6.69 -13.38 6.26
C GLY A 157 7.72 -12.99 5.19
N LEU A 158 9.00 -12.85 5.56
CA LEU A 158 10.10 -12.48 4.68
C LEU A 158 10.91 -13.71 4.25
N VAL A 159 11.28 -13.76 2.97
CA VAL A 159 12.04 -14.86 2.36
C VAL A 159 13.29 -14.28 1.67
N PRO A 160 14.50 -14.54 2.18
CA PRO A 160 15.72 -14.13 1.49
C PRO A 160 15.97 -15.01 0.26
N ARG A 161 16.25 -14.39 -0.89
CA ARG A 161 16.44 -15.11 -2.17
C ARG A 161 17.91 -15.29 -2.58
N ASP A 162 18.85 -14.71 -1.83
CA ASP A 162 20.29 -14.81 -2.11
C ASP A 162 21.12 -15.08 -0.84
N ILE A 163 20.78 -16.14 -0.11
CA ILE A 163 21.68 -16.68 0.91
C ILE A 163 22.83 -17.40 0.20
N SER A 164 24.03 -16.83 0.30
CA SER A 164 25.22 -17.28 -0.42
C SER A 164 26.47 -16.98 0.42
N PRO A 165 27.65 -17.50 0.03
CA PRO A 165 28.88 -17.21 0.75
C PRO A 165 29.26 -15.72 0.80
N ASN A 166 28.72 -14.90 -0.10
CA ASN A 166 28.94 -13.45 -0.09
C ASN A 166 27.99 -12.70 0.86
N SER A 167 26.78 -13.22 1.06
CA SER A 167 25.78 -12.59 1.93
C SER A 167 25.84 -13.06 3.37
N VAL A 168 26.53 -14.16 3.67
CA VAL A 168 26.81 -14.61 5.04
C VAL A 168 28.20 -14.15 5.47
N ARG A 169 28.30 -13.55 6.64
CA ARG A 169 29.56 -13.08 7.24
C ARG A 169 29.83 -13.78 8.57
N TRP A 170 31.10 -13.97 8.88
CA TRP A 170 31.58 -14.61 10.10
C TRP A 170 32.69 -13.79 10.74
N ASP A 171 32.56 -13.52 12.03
CA ASP A 171 33.53 -12.77 12.85
C ASP A 171 34.37 -13.64 13.79
N GLY A 172 34.20 -14.97 13.72
CA GLY A 172 34.82 -15.92 14.64
C GLY A 172 33.92 -16.33 15.81
N ALA A 173 32.80 -15.64 16.05
CA ALA A 173 31.89 -15.94 17.16
C ALA A 173 30.42 -15.98 16.75
N LYS A 174 29.99 -15.12 15.81
CA LYS A 174 28.60 -15.01 15.36
C LYS A 174 28.49 -14.86 13.86
N ALA A 175 27.38 -15.36 13.32
CA ALA A 175 27.00 -15.08 11.94
C ALA A 175 26.35 -13.69 11.82
N GLN A 176 26.51 -13.07 10.64
CA GLN A 176 25.70 -11.92 10.24
C GLN A 176 25.25 -12.10 8.79
N VAL A 177 23.96 -11.93 8.52
CA VAL A 177 23.37 -12.01 7.19
C VAL A 177 23.24 -10.59 6.60
N TRP A 178 23.89 -10.35 5.47
CA TRP A 178 23.87 -9.09 4.74
C TRP A 178 23.63 -9.32 3.25
N GLY A 179 22.38 -9.11 2.83
CA GLY A 179 21.89 -9.34 1.46
C GLY A 179 20.41 -9.00 1.35
N LEU A 180 19.98 -7.97 2.10
CA LEU A 180 18.57 -7.66 2.34
C LEU A 180 17.86 -7.12 1.09
N GLU A 181 18.61 -6.66 0.09
CA GLU A 181 18.11 -6.25 -1.23
C GLU A 181 17.38 -7.38 -2.00
N SER A 182 17.69 -8.63 -1.66
CA SER A 182 17.14 -9.81 -2.32
C SER A 182 15.86 -10.34 -1.66
N VAL A 183 15.44 -9.77 -0.53
CA VAL A 183 14.32 -10.29 0.24
C VAL A 183 13.00 -10.11 -0.51
N THR A 184 12.11 -11.08 -0.39
CA THR A 184 10.72 -10.99 -0.87
C THR A 184 9.77 -11.41 0.25
N ARG A 185 8.46 -11.39 -0.02
CA ARG A 185 7.45 -11.89 0.93
C ARG A 185 7.02 -13.31 0.57
N SER A 186 6.76 -14.11 1.61
CA SER A 186 6.14 -15.43 1.49
C SER A 186 4.82 -15.34 0.72
N GLY A 187 4.54 -16.34 -0.11
CA GLY A 187 3.32 -16.40 -0.93
C GLY A 187 3.33 -15.53 -2.18
N ARG A 188 4.38 -14.73 -2.44
CA ARG A 188 4.52 -13.99 -3.70
C ARG A 188 4.99 -14.91 -4.84
N PRO A 189 4.58 -14.68 -6.09
CA PRO A 189 5.12 -15.42 -7.23
C PRO A 189 6.65 -15.33 -7.28
N ARG A 190 7.32 -16.47 -7.47
CA ARG A 190 8.78 -16.50 -7.61
C ARG A 190 9.19 -15.74 -8.87
N ARG A 191 10.30 -15.02 -8.76
CA ARG A 191 10.98 -14.38 -9.89
C ARG A 191 12.42 -14.85 -9.91
N PRO A 192 12.98 -15.28 -11.05
CA PRO A 192 14.37 -15.74 -11.14
C PRO A 192 15.33 -14.78 -10.45
N TRP A 193 16.02 -15.26 -9.41
CA TRP A 193 16.96 -14.49 -8.60
C TRP A 193 17.89 -15.42 -7.82
N GLY A 194 19.14 -15.00 -7.62
CA GLY A 194 20.14 -15.73 -6.83
C GLY A 194 21.18 -16.43 -7.70
N ARG A 195 22.24 -16.95 -7.06
CA ARG A 195 23.38 -17.59 -7.73
C ARG A 195 23.34 -19.11 -7.64
N THR A 196 23.71 -19.78 -8.72
CA THR A 196 23.94 -21.24 -8.70
C THR A 196 25.23 -21.57 -7.92
N PRO A 197 25.27 -22.61 -7.06
CA PRO A 197 24.22 -23.59 -6.74
C PRO A 197 23.29 -23.20 -5.57
N PHE A 198 23.51 -22.05 -4.94
CA PHE A 198 22.76 -21.62 -3.74
C PHE A 198 21.27 -21.34 -4.03
N CYS A 199 20.95 -20.88 -5.24
CA CYS A 199 19.58 -20.63 -5.68
C CYS A 199 18.83 -21.96 -5.91
N PRO A 200 17.70 -22.21 -5.20
CA PRO A 200 16.95 -23.43 -5.36
C PRO A 200 16.31 -23.55 -6.75
N PRO A 201 16.08 -24.78 -7.26
CA PRO A 201 15.60 -25.02 -8.63
C PRO A 201 14.34 -24.23 -9.03
N GLU A 202 13.32 -24.23 -8.18
CA GLU A 202 12.05 -23.55 -8.38
C GLU A 202 12.21 -22.01 -8.39
N GLN A 203 13.09 -21.48 -7.55
CA GLN A 203 13.42 -20.06 -7.52
C GLN A 203 14.21 -19.62 -8.75
N ARG A 204 15.09 -20.48 -9.26
CA ARG A 204 15.82 -20.27 -10.51
C ARG A 204 14.89 -20.29 -11.74
N ARG A 205 13.90 -21.18 -11.74
CA ARG A 205 12.89 -21.29 -12.80
C ARG A 205 11.77 -20.24 -12.69
N GLY A 206 11.59 -19.62 -11.53
CA GLY A 206 10.49 -18.69 -11.27
C GLY A 206 9.14 -19.41 -11.13
N GLU A 207 9.14 -20.64 -10.63
CA GLU A 207 7.95 -21.50 -10.53
C GLU A 207 7.34 -21.45 -9.13
N GLY A 208 6.02 -21.29 -9.06
CA GLY A 208 5.26 -21.30 -7.81
C GLY A 208 5.45 -20.02 -6.97
N LEU A 209 5.21 -20.15 -5.66
CA LEU A 209 5.22 -19.05 -4.70
C LEU A 209 6.46 -19.13 -3.80
N ALA A 210 7.06 -17.98 -3.48
CA ALA A 210 8.20 -17.89 -2.57
C ALA A 210 7.85 -18.49 -1.19
N ASP A 211 8.73 -19.34 -0.69
CA ASP A 211 8.56 -20.11 0.55
C ASP A 211 9.84 -19.98 1.40
N SER A 212 9.71 -19.88 2.73
CA SER A 212 10.86 -19.78 3.64
C SER A 212 11.84 -20.96 3.51
N ARG A 213 11.34 -22.13 3.08
CA ARG A 213 12.11 -23.34 2.81
C ARG A 213 13.10 -23.18 1.63
N ASP A 214 12.92 -22.18 0.76
CA ASP A 214 13.89 -21.82 -0.27
C ASP A 214 15.22 -21.34 0.35
N ALA A 215 15.14 -20.63 1.47
CA ALA A 215 16.31 -20.15 2.19
C ALA A 215 17.04 -21.29 2.91
N VAL A 216 16.33 -22.37 3.30
CA VAL A 216 16.91 -23.56 3.92
C VAL A 216 17.78 -24.34 2.92
N TRP A 217 17.33 -24.50 1.67
CA TRP A 217 18.18 -25.04 0.58
C TRP A 217 19.45 -24.21 0.42
N SER A 218 19.29 -22.89 0.34
CA SER A 218 20.39 -21.95 0.12
C SER A 218 21.42 -22.01 1.26
N ALA A 219 20.95 -22.06 2.51
CA ALA A 219 21.78 -22.23 3.69
C ALA A 219 22.52 -23.59 3.70
N ALA A 220 21.84 -24.67 3.30
CA ALA A 220 22.45 -26.00 3.22
C ALA A 220 23.60 -26.04 2.20
N GLN A 221 23.45 -25.37 1.06
CA GLN A 221 24.53 -25.23 0.06
C GLN A 221 25.73 -24.43 0.60
N VAL A 222 25.50 -23.34 1.35
CA VAL A 222 26.57 -22.58 2.00
C VAL A 222 27.32 -23.43 3.02
N LEU A 223 26.58 -24.14 3.89
CA LEU A 223 27.18 -25.00 4.91
C LEU A 223 27.93 -26.18 4.30
N TYR A 224 27.39 -26.81 3.26
CA TYR A 224 28.09 -27.87 2.52
C TYR A 224 29.41 -27.37 1.94
N GLN A 225 29.44 -26.18 1.33
CA GLN A 225 30.68 -25.62 0.80
C GLN A 225 31.71 -25.32 1.89
N LEU A 226 31.29 -24.85 3.07
CA LEU A 226 32.22 -24.54 4.17
C LEU A 226 32.83 -25.79 4.83
N VAL A 227 32.16 -26.93 4.73
CA VAL A 227 32.66 -28.22 5.23
C VAL A 227 33.57 -28.89 4.20
N THR A 228 33.16 -28.90 2.93
CA THR A 228 33.83 -29.67 1.88
C THR A 228 34.86 -28.87 1.08
N GLY A 229 34.84 -27.54 1.19
CA GLY A 229 35.61 -26.62 0.37
C GLY A 229 35.11 -26.50 -1.07
N ARG A 230 34.03 -27.20 -1.47
CA ARG A 230 33.49 -27.22 -2.83
C ARG A 230 31.99 -26.94 -2.88
N PRO A 231 31.49 -26.27 -3.93
CA PRO A 231 30.05 -26.09 -4.11
C PRO A 231 29.36 -27.44 -4.34
N GLY A 232 28.15 -27.61 -3.80
CA GLY A 232 27.29 -28.77 -4.07
C GLY A 232 26.62 -28.70 -5.46
N PRO A 233 25.97 -29.78 -5.90
CA PRO A 233 25.16 -29.78 -7.11
C PRO A 233 23.95 -28.84 -7.00
N ALA A 234 23.51 -28.28 -8.12
CA ALA A 234 22.52 -27.18 -8.17
C ALA A 234 21.04 -27.60 -8.10
N ASP A 235 20.77 -28.91 -8.14
CA ASP A 235 19.44 -29.46 -8.41
C ASP A 235 19.15 -30.79 -7.69
N ARG A 236 20.09 -31.28 -6.89
CA ARG A 236 19.96 -32.56 -6.17
C ARG A 236 20.77 -32.55 -4.88
N THR A 237 20.55 -33.56 -4.04
CA THR A 237 21.39 -33.81 -2.86
C THR A 237 22.84 -34.10 -3.28
N PRO A 238 23.85 -33.55 -2.57
CA PRO A 238 25.24 -33.93 -2.78
C PRO A 238 25.44 -35.45 -2.58
N PRO A 239 26.10 -36.17 -3.52
CA PRO A 239 26.21 -37.62 -3.45
C PRO A 239 27.09 -38.12 -2.28
N ASP A 240 28.00 -37.27 -1.84
CA ASP A 240 28.93 -37.49 -0.72
C ASP A 240 28.40 -36.95 0.62
N LEU A 241 27.16 -36.44 0.68
CA LEU A 241 26.61 -35.84 1.91
C LEU A 241 26.68 -36.80 3.11
N ALA A 242 26.49 -38.11 2.87
CA ALA A 242 26.55 -39.15 3.89
C ALA A 242 27.95 -39.33 4.52
N GLU A 243 29.01 -38.92 3.82
CA GLU A 243 30.39 -38.91 4.36
C GLU A 243 30.57 -37.81 5.42
N HIS A 244 29.67 -36.82 5.43
CA HIS A 244 29.67 -35.69 6.36
C HIS A 244 28.56 -35.85 7.40
N ARG A 245 28.74 -36.80 8.35
CA ARG A 245 27.74 -37.19 9.36
C ARG A 245 26.95 -36.05 10.02
N ARG A 246 27.61 -34.91 10.29
CA ARG A 246 26.93 -33.73 10.87
C ARG A 246 25.97 -33.07 9.89
N LEU A 247 26.42 -32.78 8.66
CA LEU A 247 25.57 -32.21 7.61
C LEU A 247 24.44 -33.17 7.25
N ASP A 248 24.74 -34.46 7.16
CA ASP A 248 23.75 -35.49 6.82
C ASP A 248 22.60 -35.53 7.82
N ARG A 249 22.92 -35.54 9.13
CA ARG A 249 21.92 -35.57 10.20
C ARG A 249 21.04 -34.31 10.23
N THR A 250 21.59 -33.15 9.88
CA THR A 250 20.90 -31.86 10.07
C THR A 250 20.23 -31.33 8.79
N LEU A 251 20.79 -31.61 7.61
CA LEU A 251 20.45 -30.91 6.37
C LEU A 251 20.11 -31.84 5.21
N ARG A 252 20.08 -33.17 5.38
CA ARG A 252 19.70 -34.11 4.30
C ARG A 252 18.37 -33.73 3.65
N GLU A 253 17.36 -33.43 4.47
CA GLU A 253 16.02 -33.08 4.00
C GLU A 253 15.95 -31.67 3.37
N ALA A 254 16.91 -30.79 3.66
CA ALA A 254 16.99 -29.46 3.04
C ALA A 254 17.23 -29.54 1.52
N PHE A 255 17.78 -30.66 1.04
CA PHE A 255 18.01 -30.91 -0.39
C PHE A 255 16.84 -31.62 -1.07
N ALA A 256 15.65 -31.67 -0.47
CA ALA A 256 14.48 -32.23 -1.14
C ALA A 256 14.16 -31.44 -2.43
N PRO A 257 13.77 -32.11 -3.53
CA PRO A 257 13.57 -31.47 -4.83
C PRO A 257 12.50 -30.37 -4.85
N ARG A 258 11.43 -30.52 -4.06
CA ARG A 258 10.34 -29.53 -3.96
C ARG A 258 10.46 -28.78 -2.65
N ALA A 259 10.27 -27.45 -2.67
CA ALA A 259 10.20 -26.63 -1.46
C ALA A 259 9.29 -27.22 -0.38
N ALA A 260 8.08 -27.67 -0.74
CA ALA A 260 7.10 -28.18 0.22
C ALA A 260 7.56 -29.42 1.01
N ASP A 261 8.52 -30.18 0.49
CA ASP A 261 9.07 -31.38 1.13
C ASP A 261 10.30 -31.08 2.01
N ARG A 262 10.78 -29.83 2.02
CA ARG A 262 11.93 -29.41 2.84
C ARG A 262 11.47 -29.03 4.25
N PRO A 263 12.33 -29.17 5.26
CA PRO A 263 12.05 -28.65 6.59
C PRO A 263 12.03 -27.11 6.56
N THR A 264 11.21 -26.53 7.42
CA THR A 264 11.18 -25.11 7.74
C THR A 264 12.46 -24.70 8.50
N PRO A 265 12.82 -23.41 8.49
CA PRO A 265 13.91 -22.90 9.32
C PRO A 265 13.78 -23.28 10.81
N ALA A 266 12.56 -23.26 11.34
CA ALA A 266 12.27 -23.63 12.72
C ALA A 266 12.55 -25.10 13.02
N GLU A 267 12.17 -26.02 12.13
CA GLU A 267 12.43 -27.45 12.27
C GLU A 267 13.94 -27.73 12.26
N VAL A 268 14.69 -27.14 11.33
CA VAL A 268 16.17 -27.28 11.30
C VAL A 268 16.81 -26.66 12.55
N LEU A 269 16.32 -25.51 13.00
CA LEU A 269 16.81 -24.87 14.21
C LEU A 269 16.64 -25.77 15.45
N ASP A 270 15.48 -26.42 15.60
CA ASP A 270 15.22 -27.30 16.74
C ASP A 270 16.01 -28.63 16.66
N LEU A 271 16.40 -29.08 15.46
CA LEU A 271 17.36 -30.18 15.30
C LEU A 271 18.76 -29.83 15.83
N VAL A 272 19.18 -28.57 15.69
CA VAL A 272 20.51 -28.08 16.12
C VAL A 272 20.50 -27.63 17.59
N LYS A 273 19.43 -26.96 18.02
CA LYS A 273 19.26 -26.42 19.37
C LYS A 273 17.79 -26.52 19.80
N PRO A 274 17.37 -27.65 20.40
CA PRO A 274 15.97 -27.88 20.79
C PRO A 274 15.36 -26.72 21.60
N GLY A 275 14.14 -26.34 21.22
CA GLY A 275 13.35 -25.27 21.85
C GLY A 275 13.83 -23.85 21.52
N ALA A 276 14.82 -23.69 20.64
CA ALA A 276 15.25 -22.37 20.19
C ALA A 276 14.20 -21.70 19.30
N ALA A 277 13.49 -22.44 18.44
CA ALA A 277 12.44 -21.86 17.61
C ALA A 277 11.31 -21.25 18.46
N ARG A 278 10.89 -21.94 19.53
CA ARG A 278 9.89 -21.43 20.47
C ARG A 278 10.36 -20.14 21.17
N ARG A 279 11.63 -20.07 21.60
CA ARG A 279 12.18 -18.85 22.23
C ARG A 279 12.17 -17.66 21.28
N VAL A 280 12.53 -17.87 20.01
CA VAL A 280 12.49 -16.83 18.99
C VAL A 280 11.07 -16.27 18.84
N ARG A 281 10.06 -17.15 18.72
CA ARG A 281 8.66 -16.73 18.60
C ARG A 281 8.17 -15.89 19.78
N LEU A 282 8.61 -16.22 21.00
CA LEU A 282 8.24 -15.48 22.21
C LEU A 282 8.99 -14.15 22.38
N ALA A 283 10.13 -13.99 21.72
CA ALA A 283 10.94 -12.77 21.78
C ALA A 283 10.47 -11.68 20.81
N VAL A 284 9.64 -12.02 19.82
CA VAL A 284 9.04 -11.05 18.90
C VAL A 284 7.78 -10.46 19.57
N PRO A 285 7.61 -9.13 19.61
CA PRO A 285 6.45 -8.50 20.23
C PRO A 285 5.12 -9.02 19.65
N PRO A 286 4.05 -9.13 20.47
CA PRO A 286 2.73 -9.54 20.00
C PRO A 286 2.16 -8.53 18.99
N ASP A 287 1.27 -9.00 18.12
CA ASP A 287 0.60 -8.14 17.13
C ASP A 287 -0.37 -7.15 17.82
N GLU A 288 0.08 -5.92 17.98
CA GLU A 288 -0.68 -4.81 18.58
C GLU A 288 -1.87 -4.36 17.71
N THR A 289 -2.03 -4.86 16.48
CA THR A 289 -3.13 -4.45 15.58
C THR A 289 -4.45 -5.17 15.87
N ARG A 290 -4.41 -6.27 16.63
CA ARG A 290 -5.57 -7.14 16.88
C ARG A 290 -6.82 -6.41 17.43
N PRO A 291 -6.74 -5.56 18.47
CA PRO A 291 -7.93 -4.85 18.97
C PRO A 291 -8.58 -3.96 17.91
N HIS A 292 -7.78 -3.41 16.99
CA HIS A 292 -8.29 -2.55 15.92
C HIS A 292 -8.90 -3.36 14.77
N HIS A 293 -8.41 -4.58 14.53
CA HIS A 293 -9.02 -5.54 13.61
C HIS A 293 -10.40 -6.00 14.11
N GLU A 294 -10.51 -6.33 15.39
CA GLU A 294 -11.79 -6.71 16.01
C GLU A 294 -12.83 -5.59 15.89
N ALA A 295 -12.40 -4.34 16.08
CA ALA A 295 -13.30 -3.20 15.97
C ALA A 295 -13.74 -2.89 14.51
N PHE A 296 -12.91 -3.20 13.52
CA PHE A 296 -13.30 -3.15 12.11
C PHE A 296 -14.39 -4.20 11.79
N GLU A 297 -14.19 -5.43 12.26
CA GLU A 297 -15.13 -6.53 12.06
C GLU A 297 -16.50 -6.22 12.70
N GLU A 298 -16.49 -5.61 13.89
CA GLU A 298 -17.70 -5.14 14.56
C GLU A 298 -18.43 -4.04 13.78
N ALA A 299 -17.71 -3.04 13.25
CA ALA A 299 -18.31 -1.99 12.42
C ALA A 299 -18.99 -2.58 11.17
N LEU A 300 -18.37 -3.59 10.53
CA LEU A 300 -18.95 -4.29 9.40
C LEU A 300 -20.14 -5.17 9.77
N ARG A 301 -20.16 -5.75 10.98
CA ARG A 301 -21.33 -6.47 11.51
C ARG A 301 -22.54 -5.53 11.60
N LEU A 302 -22.37 -4.36 12.22
CA LEU A 302 -23.44 -3.36 12.37
C LEU A 302 -23.98 -2.87 11.00
N LYS A 303 -23.09 -2.66 10.02
CA LYS A 303 -23.49 -2.28 8.66
C LYS A 303 -24.30 -3.35 7.94
N ARG A 304 -23.99 -4.63 8.16
CA ARG A 304 -24.74 -5.77 7.59
C ARG A 304 -26.14 -5.88 8.18
N GLU A 305 -26.28 -5.64 9.48
CA GLU A 305 -27.55 -5.74 10.21
C GLU A 305 -28.51 -4.58 9.93
N ALA A 306 -28.01 -3.43 9.46
CA ALA A 306 -28.86 -2.32 9.09
C ALA A 306 -29.71 -2.64 7.85
N PRO A 307 -30.99 -2.21 7.80
CA PRO A 307 -31.84 -2.40 6.64
C PRO A 307 -31.23 -1.72 5.40
N ALA A 308 -31.25 -2.42 4.26
CA ALA A 308 -30.83 -1.83 3.00
C ALA A 308 -31.80 -0.69 2.63
N GLY A 309 -31.26 0.48 2.29
CA GLY A 309 -32.08 1.56 1.73
C GLY A 309 -32.76 1.09 0.44
N ARG A 310 -33.96 1.61 0.17
CA ARG A 310 -34.62 1.37 -1.11
C ARG A 310 -33.72 1.89 -2.23
N SER A 311 -33.23 1.01 -3.09
CA SER A 311 -32.60 1.46 -4.33
C SER A 311 -33.69 2.05 -5.22
N ASP A 312 -33.75 3.37 -5.35
CA ASP A 312 -34.59 4.02 -6.36
C ASP A 312 -33.98 3.77 -7.75
N GLY A 313 -34.13 2.53 -8.21
CA GLY A 313 -34.02 2.16 -9.62
C GLY A 313 -35.33 2.49 -10.31
N ALA A 314 -35.73 3.76 -10.33
CA ALA A 314 -36.82 4.19 -11.18
C ALA A 314 -36.30 4.22 -12.62
N SER A 315 -36.72 3.26 -13.44
CA SER A 315 -36.66 3.41 -14.89
C SER A 315 -37.53 4.61 -15.27
N ARG A 316 -36.92 5.78 -15.41
CA ARG A 316 -37.52 6.92 -16.11
C ARG A 316 -37.48 6.61 -17.61
N GLY A 317 -38.46 7.14 -18.34
CA GLY A 317 -38.80 6.73 -19.71
C GLY A 317 -37.63 6.77 -20.69
N ASP A 318 -37.75 5.98 -21.77
CA ASP A 318 -36.76 5.91 -22.86
C ASP A 318 -36.29 7.31 -23.30
N GLY A 319 -35.02 7.62 -23.05
CA GLY A 319 -34.35 8.84 -23.53
C GLY A 319 -34.23 10.01 -22.53
N GLU A 320 -34.77 9.89 -21.31
CA GLU A 320 -34.64 10.92 -20.27
C GLU A 320 -33.43 10.68 -19.36
N VAL A 321 -32.55 11.68 -19.26
CA VAL A 321 -31.33 11.65 -18.44
C VAL A 321 -31.36 12.78 -17.42
N LEU A 322 -30.93 12.50 -16.18
CA LEU A 322 -30.73 13.54 -15.18
C LEU A 322 -29.47 14.34 -15.50
N CYS A 323 -29.60 15.67 -15.64
CA CYS A 323 -28.45 16.54 -15.81
C CYS A 323 -27.56 16.49 -14.55
N PRO A 324 -26.24 16.22 -14.67
CA PRO A 324 -25.34 16.14 -13.51
C PRO A 324 -25.04 17.52 -12.87
N TYR A 325 -25.44 18.62 -13.50
CA TYR A 325 -25.20 19.98 -13.03
C TYR A 325 -26.42 20.55 -12.29
N CYS A 326 -27.58 20.66 -12.96
CA CYS A 326 -28.80 21.21 -12.36
C CYS A 326 -29.72 20.16 -11.71
N LEU A 327 -29.44 18.86 -11.88
CA LEU A 327 -30.27 17.75 -11.37
C LEU A 327 -31.71 17.71 -11.92
N GLU A 328 -31.97 18.42 -13.01
CA GLU A 328 -33.23 18.33 -13.75
C GLU A 328 -33.14 17.34 -14.91
N THR A 329 -34.30 16.85 -15.35
CA THR A 329 -34.37 15.86 -16.45
C THR A 329 -34.21 16.56 -17.80
N ILE A 330 -33.36 15.99 -18.66
CA ILE A 330 -33.08 16.50 -20.01
C ILE A 330 -33.11 15.36 -21.03
N GLN A 331 -33.54 15.68 -22.25
CA GLN A 331 -33.53 14.79 -23.40
C GLN A 331 -32.56 15.32 -24.47
N LEU A 332 -32.05 14.42 -25.32
CA LEU A 332 -31.20 14.78 -26.45
C LEU A 332 -31.98 15.63 -27.48
N ASP A 333 -31.54 16.86 -27.68
CA ASP A 333 -32.05 17.80 -28.67
C ASP A 333 -30.96 18.10 -29.70
N LEU A 334 -31.09 17.47 -30.87
CA LEU A 334 -30.13 17.60 -31.96
C LEU A 334 -30.04 19.02 -32.54
N THR A 335 -30.98 19.90 -32.23
CA THR A 335 -31.00 21.31 -32.69
C THR A 335 -30.20 22.24 -31.77
N LYS A 336 -29.83 21.79 -30.57
CA LYS A 336 -29.12 22.58 -29.54
C LYS A 336 -27.70 22.09 -29.30
N LEU A 337 -27.08 21.49 -30.33
CA LEU A 337 -25.73 20.96 -30.24
C LEU A 337 -24.69 22.04 -30.52
N PHE A 338 -23.56 21.93 -29.84
CA PHE A 338 -22.40 22.78 -29.99
C PHE A 338 -21.13 21.93 -30.06
N VAL A 339 -20.13 22.46 -30.75
CA VAL A 339 -18.75 21.96 -30.71
C VAL A 339 -17.84 23.05 -30.16
N THR A 340 -16.80 22.66 -29.44
CA THR A 340 -15.76 23.60 -29.01
C THR A 340 -14.77 23.79 -30.16
N ASP A 341 -14.38 25.03 -30.42
CA ASP A 341 -13.27 25.32 -31.34
C ASP A 341 -11.92 25.28 -30.60
N SER A 342 -10.82 25.48 -31.34
CA SER A 342 -9.46 25.48 -30.79
C SER A 342 -9.20 26.57 -29.74
N ARG A 343 -10.15 27.50 -29.52
CA ARG A 343 -10.13 28.55 -28.49
C ARG A 343 -11.14 28.28 -27.37
N MET A 344 -11.73 27.07 -27.32
CA MET A 344 -12.78 26.66 -26.38
C MET A 344 -14.07 27.48 -26.49
N GLN A 345 -14.34 28.11 -27.64
CA GLN A 345 -15.61 28.79 -27.87
C GLN A 345 -16.63 27.81 -28.43
N TYR A 346 -17.82 27.78 -27.83
CA TYR A 346 -18.92 26.96 -28.29
C TYR A 346 -19.50 27.52 -29.60
N LYS A 347 -19.48 26.70 -30.65
CA LYS A 347 -20.10 27.00 -31.95
C LYS A 347 -21.25 26.04 -32.20
N PRO A 348 -22.43 26.53 -32.64
CA PRO A 348 -23.54 25.67 -33.01
C PRO A 348 -23.10 24.61 -34.03
N LEU A 349 -23.51 23.37 -33.79
CA LEU A 349 -23.23 22.23 -34.64
C LEU A 349 -24.48 21.89 -35.46
N ASP A 350 -24.38 22.00 -36.79
CA ASP A 350 -25.41 21.51 -37.69
C ASP A 350 -25.07 20.10 -38.19
N LEU A 351 -25.95 19.15 -37.87
CA LEU A 351 -25.84 17.76 -38.30
C LEU A 351 -26.51 17.47 -39.65
N ALA A 352 -27.28 18.39 -40.22
CA ALA A 352 -28.03 18.17 -41.47
C ALA A 352 -27.11 17.89 -42.67
N GLY A 353 -25.91 18.49 -42.68
CA GLY A 353 -24.90 18.27 -43.73
C GLY A 353 -24.09 16.98 -43.60
N ILE A 354 -24.28 16.17 -42.55
CA ILE A 354 -23.49 14.96 -42.29
C ILE A 354 -24.32 13.70 -42.53
N THR A 355 -24.20 13.15 -43.75
CA THR A 355 -24.95 11.97 -44.20
C THR A 355 -24.25 10.64 -43.89
N ASN A 356 -22.92 10.64 -43.72
CA ASN A 356 -22.17 9.43 -43.36
C ASN A 356 -22.41 9.07 -41.89
N PRO A 357 -22.95 7.88 -41.56
CA PRO A 357 -23.33 7.52 -40.20
C PRO A 357 -22.12 7.43 -39.25
N VAL A 358 -20.98 6.93 -39.73
CA VAL A 358 -19.75 6.83 -38.92
C VAL A 358 -19.23 8.22 -38.56
N ARG A 359 -19.21 9.13 -39.54
CA ARG A 359 -18.80 10.53 -39.33
C ARG A 359 -19.77 11.26 -38.41
N ARG A 360 -21.07 10.99 -38.53
CA ARG A 360 -22.10 11.57 -37.67
C ARG A 360 -21.90 11.16 -36.22
N THR A 361 -21.68 9.87 -35.96
CA THR A 361 -21.41 9.37 -34.60
C THR A 361 -20.13 9.97 -34.01
N ASP A 362 -19.06 10.08 -34.79
CA ASP A 362 -17.80 10.69 -34.33
C ASP A 362 -17.96 12.18 -33.97
N VAL A 363 -18.67 12.95 -34.79
CA VAL A 363 -18.95 14.37 -34.53
C VAL A 363 -19.88 14.54 -33.33
N MET A 364 -20.92 13.71 -33.20
CA MET A 364 -21.80 13.75 -32.02
C MET A 364 -21.06 13.41 -30.73
N ARG A 365 -20.07 12.51 -30.78
CA ARG A 365 -19.28 12.16 -29.59
C ARG A 365 -18.53 13.37 -29.02
N GLY A 366 -17.96 14.22 -29.88
CA GLY A 366 -17.28 15.45 -29.46
C GLY A 366 -18.21 16.64 -29.18
N ALA A 367 -19.52 16.49 -29.40
CA ALA A 367 -20.49 17.55 -29.24
C ALA A 367 -21.01 17.66 -27.79
N VAL A 368 -21.49 18.86 -27.46
CA VAL A 368 -22.18 19.16 -26.20
C VAL A 368 -23.56 19.76 -26.51
N GLN A 369 -24.51 19.57 -25.62
CA GLN A 369 -25.84 20.19 -25.68
C GLN A 369 -25.95 21.27 -24.61
N LYS A 370 -26.41 22.47 -25.00
CA LYS A 370 -26.76 23.51 -24.02
C LYS A 370 -27.96 23.05 -23.20
N CYS A 371 -27.81 22.97 -21.87
CA CYS A 371 -28.91 22.60 -21.00
C CYS A 371 -29.93 23.75 -20.92
N THR A 372 -31.21 23.41 -21.05
CA THR A 372 -32.33 24.36 -20.89
C THR A 372 -33.38 23.83 -19.92
N ALA A 373 -33.01 22.85 -19.08
CA ALA A 373 -33.93 22.17 -18.16
C ALA A 373 -34.25 23.02 -16.92
N ASP A 374 -33.28 23.81 -16.45
CA ASP A 374 -33.46 24.78 -15.36
C ASP A 374 -33.03 26.18 -15.86
N PRO A 375 -33.97 27.12 -16.08
CA PRO A 375 -33.66 28.49 -16.49
C PRO A 375 -32.97 29.32 -15.40
N ASP A 376 -33.11 28.94 -14.13
CA ASP A 376 -32.56 29.67 -12.98
C ASP A 376 -31.14 29.18 -12.62
N PHE A 377 -30.66 28.11 -13.26
CA PHE A 377 -29.30 27.59 -13.09
C PHE A 377 -28.32 28.24 -14.08
N PRO A 378 -27.06 28.51 -13.68
CA PRO A 378 -26.03 29.03 -14.59
C PRO A 378 -25.92 28.24 -15.90
N GLU A 379 -25.60 28.95 -16.99
CA GLU A 379 -25.45 28.33 -18.31
C GLU A 379 -24.41 27.20 -18.27
N HIS A 380 -24.81 26.00 -18.70
CA HIS A 380 -23.95 24.84 -18.72
C HIS A 380 -24.24 23.93 -19.92
N PHE A 381 -23.25 23.15 -20.30
CA PHE A 381 -23.27 22.27 -21.47
C PHE A 381 -23.04 20.83 -21.05
N ILE A 382 -23.83 19.91 -21.61
CA ILE A 382 -23.80 18.48 -21.28
C ILE A 382 -23.20 17.72 -22.45
N PRO A 383 -22.17 16.88 -22.25
CA PRO A 383 -21.66 16.02 -23.30
C PRO A 383 -22.77 15.14 -23.89
N VAL A 384 -22.92 15.11 -25.21
CA VAL A 384 -23.88 14.24 -25.90
C VAL A 384 -23.73 12.76 -25.51
N PRO A 385 -22.51 12.24 -25.22
CA PRO A 385 -22.35 10.89 -24.68
C PRO A 385 -23.14 10.61 -23.39
N TYR A 386 -23.44 11.61 -22.55
CA TYR A 386 -24.28 11.43 -21.37
C TYR A 386 -25.77 11.25 -21.72
N LEU A 387 -26.20 11.85 -22.83
CA LEU A 387 -27.59 11.75 -23.29
C LEU A 387 -27.84 10.49 -24.14
N THR A 388 -26.77 9.88 -24.66
CA THR A 388 -26.85 8.69 -25.53
C THR A 388 -26.52 7.39 -24.79
N TYR A 389 -25.65 7.42 -23.78
CA TYR A 389 -25.30 6.24 -22.96
C TYR A 389 -25.89 6.28 -21.54
N GLY A 390 -26.77 7.26 -21.26
CA GLY A 390 -27.42 7.44 -19.97
C GLY A 390 -26.60 8.23 -18.95
N ARG A 391 -27.19 8.43 -17.76
CA ARG A 391 -26.62 9.26 -16.68
C ARG A 391 -25.19 8.83 -16.34
N PRO A 392 -24.23 9.76 -16.31
CA PRO A 392 -22.85 9.43 -15.93
C PRO A 392 -22.78 8.95 -14.49
N LEU A 393 -21.91 7.97 -14.22
CA LEU A 393 -21.44 7.69 -12.87
C LEU A 393 -20.52 8.83 -12.42
N THR A 394 -20.98 9.66 -11.48
CA THR A 394 -20.20 10.80 -10.97
C THR A 394 -19.34 10.40 -9.78
N VAL A 395 -18.02 10.54 -9.91
CA VAL A 395 -17.03 10.24 -8.87
C VAL A 395 -16.39 11.54 -8.39
N ALA A 396 -16.55 11.87 -7.11
CA ALA A 396 -16.01 13.09 -6.53
C ALA A 396 -14.88 12.81 -5.51
N MET A 397 -13.76 13.51 -5.66
CA MET A 397 -12.62 13.47 -4.75
C MET A 397 -12.83 14.47 -3.60
N VAL A 398 -12.71 14.03 -2.35
CA VAL A 398 -12.95 14.85 -1.15
C VAL A 398 -11.72 14.90 -0.25
N GLY A 399 -11.42 16.09 0.26
CA GLY A 399 -10.36 16.36 1.24
C GLY A 399 -9.83 17.79 1.13
N GLN A 400 -8.95 18.20 2.05
CA GLN A 400 -8.31 19.53 2.00
C GLN A 400 -7.41 19.74 0.76
N SER A 401 -7.09 21.00 0.46
CA SER A 401 -6.34 21.41 -0.74
C SER A 401 -4.95 20.74 -0.86
N SER A 402 -4.32 20.43 0.28
CA SER A 402 -2.98 19.83 0.36
C SER A 402 -2.96 18.30 0.36
N THR A 403 -4.10 17.61 0.38
CA THR A 403 -4.14 16.13 0.58
C THR A 403 -3.67 15.32 -0.62
N GLY A 404 -3.41 15.96 -1.77
CA GLY A 404 -2.88 15.32 -2.97
C GLY A 404 -3.93 14.77 -3.94
N LYS A 405 -5.22 15.14 -3.78
CA LYS A 405 -6.34 14.72 -4.66
C LYS A 405 -6.03 14.87 -6.14
N SER A 406 -5.56 16.04 -6.54
CA SER A 406 -5.21 16.35 -7.93
C SER A 406 -4.12 15.43 -8.49
N HIS A 407 -3.12 15.05 -7.69
CA HIS A 407 -2.08 14.10 -8.10
C HIS A 407 -2.65 12.69 -8.22
N LEU A 408 -3.44 12.26 -7.22
CA LEU A 408 -4.10 10.95 -7.22
C LEU A 408 -5.04 10.78 -8.41
N LEU A 409 -5.91 11.75 -8.67
CA LEU A 409 -6.85 11.71 -9.78
C LEU A 409 -6.15 11.74 -11.14
N THR A 410 -5.11 12.58 -11.29
CA THR A 410 -4.31 12.60 -12.53
C THR A 410 -3.68 11.23 -12.81
N GLN A 411 -3.13 10.57 -11.79
CA GLN A 411 -2.51 9.26 -11.93
C GLN A 411 -3.52 8.13 -12.09
N MET A 412 -4.71 8.26 -11.49
CA MET A 412 -5.82 7.34 -11.71
C MET A 412 -6.24 7.36 -13.18
N ILE A 413 -6.49 8.54 -13.75
CA ILE A 413 -6.81 8.68 -15.19
C ILE A 413 -5.66 8.15 -16.05
N ALA A 414 -4.41 8.51 -15.74
CA ALA A 414 -3.24 8.01 -16.47
C ALA A 414 -3.16 6.47 -16.46
N ALA A 415 -3.42 5.84 -15.31
CA ALA A 415 -3.41 4.39 -15.17
C ALA A 415 -4.59 3.71 -15.91
N ILE A 416 -5.75 4.36 -16.00
CA ILE A 416 -6.85 3.92 -16.87
C ILE A 416 -6.37 3.95 -18.33
N THR A 417 -5.75 5.06 -18.76
CA THR A 417 -5.28 5.21 -20.14
C THR A 417 -4.19 4.23 -20.54
N ASP A 418 -3.39 3.77 -19.58
CA ASP A 418 -2.36 2.74 -19.77
C ASP A 418 -2.92 1.31 -19.80
N GLY A 419 -4.26 1.14 -19.78
CA GLY A 419 -4.91 -0.19 -19.83
C GLY A 419 -5.08 -0.84 -18.46
N GLY A 420 -4.93 -0.09 -17.36
CA GLY A 420 -4.99 -0.66 -16.01
C GLY A 420 -6.34 -1.25 -15.59
N LEU A 421 -7.42 -1.00 -16.34
CA LEU A 421 -8.73 -1.63 -16.13
C LEU A 421 -8.96 -2.91 -16.94
N GLU A 422 -8.10 -3.23 -17.91
CA GLU A 422 -8.24 -4.42 -18.78
C GLU A 422 -8.26 -5.74 -18.01
N PRO A 423 -7.46 -5.96 -16.93
CA PRO A 423 -7.54 -7.19 -16.13
C PRO A 423 -8.91 -7.43 -15.50
N TYR A 424 -9.71 -6.39 -15.33
CA TYR A 424 -11.07 -6.46 -14.78
C TYR A 424 -12.14 -6.58 -15.87
N GLY A 425 -11.75 -6.76 -17.13
CA GLY A 425 -12.65 -6.89 -18.27
C GLY A 425 -13.27 -5.57 -18.73
N LEU A 426 -12.71 -4.42 -18.32
CA LEU A 426 -13.21 -3.10 -18.68
C LEU A 426 -12.35 -2.47 -19.78
N LYS A 427 -13.02 -1.80 -20.72
CA LYS A 427 -12.38 -0.94 -21.73
C LYS A 427 -12.78 0.49 -21.51
N TRP A 428 -11.96 1.43 -21.99
CA TRP A 428 -12.25 2.84 -21.88
C TRP A 428 -12.15 3.56 -23.23
N GLN A 429 -12.86 4.66 -23.36
CA GLN A 429 -12.73 5.63 -24.45
C GLN A 429 -12.93 7.05 -23.89
N SER A 430 -12.27 8.06 -24.46
CA SER A 430 -12.51 9.45 -24.06
C SER A 430 -13.91 9.90 -24.49
N VAL A 431 -14.64 10.60 -23.61
CA VAL A 431 -15.89 11.28 -23.98
C VAL A 431 -15.60 12.40 -24.98
N ASN A 432 -14.58 13.23 -24.71
CA ASN A 432 -14.11 14.28 -25.61
C ASN A 432 -12.59 14.10 -25.88
N PRO A 433 -12.20 13.68 -27.10
CA PRO A 433 -10.80 13.44 -27.43
C PRO A 433 -9.88 14.67 -27.29
N GLU A 434 -10.39 15.87 -27.55
CA GLU A 434 -9.59 17.11 -27.46
C GLU A 434 -9.33 17.52 -26.01
N GLN A 435 -10.36 17.47 -25.16
CA GLN A 435 -10.22 17.69 -23.71
C GLN A 435 -9.25 16.67 -23.11
N HIS A 436 -9.37 15.40 -23.52
CA HIS A 436 -8.47 14.35 -23.06
C HIS A 436 -7.01 14.59 -23.47
N ALA A 437 -6.76 14.91 -24.75
CA ALA A 437 -5.41 15.21 -25.24
C ALA A 437 -4.80 16.41 -24.50
N ARG A 438 -5.61 17.42 -24.18
CA ARG A 438 -5.21 18.56 -23.36
C ARG A 438 -4.84 18.14 -21.94
N PHE A 439 -5.70 17.35 -21.28
CA PHE A 439 -5.44 16.85 -19.93
C PHE A 439 -4.13 16.05 -19.86
N VAL A 440 -3.89 15.17 -20.85
CA VAL A 440 -2.65 14.40 -20.95
C VAL A 440 -1.43 15.32 -21.06
N ARG A 441 -1.48 16.34 -21.93
CA ARG A 441 -0.37 17.28 -22.16
C ARG A 441 -0.12 18.20 -20.95
N GLU A 442 -1.17 18.68 -20.29
CA GLU A 442 -1.06 19.69 -19.22
C GLU A 442 -0.87 19.10 -17.82
N ARG A 443 -1.30 17.85 -17.59
CA ARG A 443 -1.28 17.23 -16.25
C ARG A 443 -0.50 15.91 -16.24
N VAL A 444 -0.84 14.95 -17.10
CA VAL A 444 -0.24 13.61 -17.06
C VAL A 444 1.24 13.63 -17.44
N GLN A 445 1.60 14.22 -18.58
CA GLN A 445 2.98 14.27 -19.06
C GLN A 445 3.93 15.02 -18.11
N PRO A 446 3.58 16.22 -17.60
CA PRO A 446 4.41 16.90 -16.60
C PRO A 446 4.66 16.04 -15.36
N LEU A 447 3.62 15.41 -14.81
CA LEU A 447 3.74 14.58 -13.62
C LEU A 447 4.60 13.34 -13.88
N ARG A 448 4.41 12.64 -15.00
CA ARG A 448 5.25 11.50 -15.41
C ARG A 448 6.72 11.90 -15.57
N ASN A 449 6.99 13.11 -16.05
CA ASN A 449 8.34 13.68 -16.16
C ASN A 449 8.91 14.17 -14.81
N GLY A 450 8.20 13.92 -13.72
CA GLY A 450 8.61 14.24 -12.37
C GLY A 450 8.40 15.70 -12.00
N LYS A 451 7.56 16.48 -12.71
CA LYS A 451 7.19 17.84 -12.28
C LYS A 451 6.03 17.75 -11.29
N VAL A 452 6.11 18.48 -10.18
CA VAL A 452 4.99 18.63 -9.25
C VAL A 452 3.87 19.42 -9.93
N LEU A 453 2.63 18.97 -9.78
CA LEU A 453 1.49 19.71 -10.30
C LEU A 453 1.20 20.91 -9.41
N ASP A 454 0.99 22.07 -10.03
CA ASP A 454 0.59 23.27 -9.32
C ASP A 454 -0.69 22.98 -8.50
N HIS A 455 -0.75 23.55 -7.30
CA HIS A 455 -1.96 23.54 -6.48
C HIS A 455 -3.11 24.10 -7.31
N THR A 456 -4.29 23.51 -7.15
CA THR A 456 -5.51 24.00 -7.75
C THR A 456 -5.79 25.40 -7.20
N ALA A 457 -5.35 26.44 -7.91
CA ALA A 457 -5.74 27.80 -7.60
C ALA A 457 -7.26 27.93 -7.78
N ALA A 458 -7.94 28.54 -6.82
CA ALA A 458 -9.34 28.91 -6.93
C ALA A 458 -9.50 29.85 -8.13
N LEU A 459 -9.92 29.31 -9.27
CA LEU A 459 -10.25 30.09 -10.45
C LEU A 459 -11.69 30.58 -10.28
N GLY A 460 -11.83 31.73 -9.60
CA GLY A 460 -13.09 32.48 -9.52
C GLY A 460 -14.12 31.94 -8.52
N LEU A 461 -15.15 32.75 -8.29
CA LEU A 461 -16.24 32.51 -7.34
C LEU A 461 -17.24 31.44 -7.80
N ASP A 462 -17.10 30.91 -9.02
CA ASP A 462 -18.14 30.14 -9.72
C ASP A 462 -17.85 28.62 -9.89
N ASP A 463 -16.65 28.12 -9.58
CA ASP A 463 -16.26 26.72 -9.89
C ASP A 463 -15.89 25.92 -8.63
N PHE A 464 -16.90 25.58 -7.83
CA PHE A 464 -16.79 24.85 -6.55
C PHE A 464 -16.52 23.35 -6.68
N ALA A 465 -16.80 22.77 -7.85
CA ALA A 465 -16.60 21.36 -8.18
C ALA A 465 -15.94 21.30 -9.55
N ARG A 466 -14.61 21.26 -9.54
CA ARG A 466 -13.85 21.32 -10.78
C ARG A 466 -14.04 20.01 -11.54
N PHE A 467 -14.70 20.10 -12.69
CA PHE A 467 -14.70 19.01 -13.66
C PHE A 467 -13.28 18.74 -14.14
N VAL A 468 -12.85 17.48 -14.05
CA VAL A 468 -11.48 17.09 -14.40
C VAL A 468 -11.44 16.35 -15.73
N GLU A 469 -12.22 15.27 -15.85
CA GLU A 469 -12.23 14.41 -17.03
C GLU A 469 -13.51 13.55 -17.06
N SER A 470 -13.88 13.07 -18.23
CA SER A 470 -14.93 12.06 -18.38
C SER A 470 -14.57 10.98 -19.40
N LEU A 471 -14.87 9.73 -19.04
CA LEU A 471 -14.53 8.55 -19.81
C LEU A 471 -15.78 7.72 -20.07
N LEU A 472 -15.84 7.06 -21.21
CA LEU A 472 -16.80 5.99 -21.48
C LEU A 472 -16.15 4.68 -21.08
N ILE A 473 -16.74 3.98 -20.11
CA ILE A 473 -16.30 2.65 -19.69
C ILE A 473 -17.23 1.62 -20.32
N THR A 474 -16.65 0.65 -21.02
CA THR A 474 -17.36 -0.51 -21.57
C THR A 474 -17.06 -1.72 -20.70
N ASP A 475 -18.10 -2.33 -20.14
CA ASP A 475 -17.95 -3.53 -19.32
C ASP A 475 -17.73 -4.81 -20.16
N ALA A 476 -17.51 -5.93 -19.48
CA ALA A 476 -17.31 -7.23 -20.13
C ALA A 476 -18.55 -7.74 -20.91
N ARG A 477 -19.73 -7.16 -20.65
CA ARG A 477 -21.00 -7.46 -21.34
C ARG A 477 -21.24 -6.54 -22.54
N GLY A 478 -20.35 -5.57 -22.77
CA GLY A 478 -20.47 -4.57 -23.84
C GLY A 478 -21.36 -3.38 -23.47
N GLN A 479 -21.81 -3.25 -22.22
CA GLN A 479 -22.56 -2.08 -21.77
C GLN A 479 -21.61 -0.90 -21.60
N VAL A 480 -21.96 0.23 -22.21
CA VAL A 480 -21.19 1.47 -22.13
C VAL A 480 -21.83 2.38 -21.09
N ARG A 481 -21.04 2.85 -20.13
CA ARG A 481 -21.45 3.81 -19.11
C ARG A 481 -20.48 4.99 -19.05
N PRO A 482 -20.96 6.24 -19.12
CA PRO A 482 -20.11 7.40 -18.87
C PRO A 482 -19.70 7.46 -17.40
N VAL A 483 -18.46 7.86 -17.13
CA VAL A 483 -17.89 8.09 -15.79
C VAL A 483 -17.26 9.47 -15.78
N ALA A 484 -17.66 10.32 -14.83
CA ALA A 484 -17.23 11.71 -14.73
C ALA A 484 -16.49 11.95 -13.40
N PHE A 485 -15.32 12.59 -13.47
CA PHE A 485 -14.47 12.82 -12.31
C PHE A 485 -14.44 14.31 -11.92
N PHE A 486 -14.60 14.56 -10.62
CA PHE A 486 -14.62 15.90 -10.04
C PHE A 486 -13.63 16.00 -8.87
N ASP A 487 -12.95 17.16 -8.77
CA ASP A 487 -12.11 17.52 -7.63
C ASP A 487 -12.85 18.54 -6.76
N LEU A 488 -13.21 18.16 -5.53
CA LEU A 488 -13.89 19.06 -4.58
C LEU A 488 -12.87 19.68 -3.63
N GLY A 489 -12.73 21.01 -3.70
CA GLY A 489 -11.92 21.79 -2.76
C GLY A 489 -12.58 21.83 -1.39
N GLY A 490 -11.88 21.37 -0.33
CA GLY A 490 -12.40 21.42 1.04
C GLY A 490 -12.75 22.83 1.52
N GLU A 491 -12.01 23.85 1.03
CA GLU A 491 -12.25 25.27 1.34
C GLU A 491 -13.48 25.83 0.61
N ASP A 492 -13.81 25.28 -0.57
CA ASP A 492 -14.92 25.74 -1.42
C ASP A 492 -16.27 25.17 -0.95
N LEU A 493 -16.26 23.97 -0.35
CA LEU A 493 -17.44 23.32 0.21
C LEU A 493 -18.08 24.08 1.39
N VAL A 494 -17.30 24.93 2.07
CA VAL A 494 -17.79 25.74 3.20
C VAL A 494 -18.44 27.05 2.73
N ARG A 495 -18.22 27.46 1.47
CA ARG A 495 -18.47 28.84 1.02
C ARG A 495 -19.71 29.04 0.14
N THR A 496 -20.24 28.01 -0.54
CA THR A 496 -21.22 28.24 -1.63
C THR A 496 -22.38 27.24 -1.65
N ASP A 497 -23.62 27.73 -1.72
CA ASP A 497 -24.85 26.91 -1.83
C ASP A 497 -24.93 26.07 -3.13
N ALA A 498 -24.31 26.53 -4.22
CA ALA A 498 -24.24 25.79 -5.48
C ALA A 498 -23.41 24.50 -5.37
N ALA A 499 -22.36 24.50 -4.53
CA ALA A 499 -21.57 23.31 -4.22
C ALA A 499 -22.36 22.22 -3.52
N LEU A 500 -23.32 22.63 -2.70
CA LEU A 500 -24.16 21.73 -1.93
C LEU A 500 -25.18 21.01 -2.81
N ARG A 501 -25.65 21.62 -3.91
CA ARG A 501 -26.56 20.96 -4.87
C ARG A 501 -25.86 19.86 -5.66
N PHE A 502 -24.62 20.09 -6.10
CA PHE A 502 -23.84 19.08 -6.83
C PHE A 502 -23.68 17.78 -6.02
N LEU A 503 -23.47 17.88 -4.71
CA LEU A 503 -23.32 16.70 -3.83
C LEU A 503 -24.54 15.76 -3.85
N LEU A 504 -25.75 16.27 -4.09
CA LEU A 504 -26.95 15.46 -4.20
C LEU A 504 -26.97 14.58 -5.47
N GLY A 505 -26.19 14.94 -6.48
CA GLY A 505 -26.04 14.20 -7.74
C GLY A 505 -24.81 13.31 -7.82
N VAL A 506 -24.01 13.21 -6.74
CA VAL A 506 -22.80 12.37 -6.70
C VAL A 506 -23.18 10.91 -6.49
N ASP A 507 -22.67 10.03 -7.35
CA ASP A 507 -22.92 8.59 -7.23
C ASP A 507 -21.84 7.87 -6.41
N ALA A 508 -20.62 8.41 -6.35
CA ALA A 508 -19.51 7.81 -5.61
C ALA A 508 -18.52 8.84 -5.06
N LEU A 509 -17.90 8.53 -3.92
CA LEU A 509 -16.97 9.42 -3.23
C LEU A 509 -15.59 8.77 -2.99
N VAL A 510 -14.53 9.57 -3.15
CA VAL A 510 -13.17 9.18 -2.77
C VAL A 510 -12.64 10.15 -1.73
N PHE A 511 -12.59 9.73 -0.47
CA PHE A 511 -12.05 10.52 0.64
C PHE A 511 -10.55 10.32 0.75
N VAL A 512 -9.77 11.39 0.58
CA VAL A 512 -8.31 11.32 0.58
C VAL A 512 -7.76 11.75 1.94
N VAL A 513 -7.16 10.80 2.65
CA VAL A 513 -6.47 11.02 3.93
C VAL A 513 -5.01 11.38 3.66
N ASP A 514 -4.60 12.57 4.13
CA ASP A 514 -3.19 12.95 4.17
C ASP A 514 -2.54 12.41 5.44
N PRO A 515 -1.58 11.47 5.36
CA PRO A 515 -0.89 10.96 6.55
C PRO A 515 -0.22 12.06 7.38
N ALA A 516 0.30 13.13 6.76
CA ALA A 516 0.97 14.20 7.48
C ALA A 516 0.00 14.98 8.40
N LEU A 517 -1.27 15.11 8.00
CA LEU A 517 -2.31 15.71 8.82
C LEU A 517 -2.90 14.73 9.84
N ALA A 518 -3.06 13.46 9.43
CA ALA A 518 -3.81 12.49 10.23
C ALA A 518 -2.96 11.79 11.30
N LEU A 519 -1.72 11.41 11.00
CA LEU A 519 -0.95 10.46 11.83
C LEU A 519 0.16 11.18 12.57
N PRO A 520 0.26 11.11 13.92
CA PRO A 520 1.34 11.70 14.71
C PRO A 520 2.62 10.83 14.72
N LEU A 521 3.08 10.40 13.55
CA LEU A 521 4.28 9.57 13.41
C LEU A 521 5.53 10.46 13.17
N PRO A 522 6.68 10.17 13.83
CA PRO A 522 7.90 10.98 13.68
C PRO A 522 8.47 11.04 12.26
N GLN A 523 8.26 9.99 11.46
CA GLN A 523 8.70 9.92 10.06
C GLN A 523 8.06 11.01 9.19
N LEU A 524 6.95 11.58 9.64
CA LEU A 524 6.20 12.61 8.93
C LEU A 524 6.55 14.03 9.40
N ASP A 525 7.34 14.18 10.48
CA ASP A 525 7.67 15.50 11.07
C ASP A 525 8.30 16.43 10.03
N HIS A 526 9.25 15.92 9.24
CA HIS A 526 9.88 16.71 8.19
C HIS A 526 8.90 17.16 7.09
N ALA A 527 7.96 16.30 6.71
CA ALA A 527 6.93 16.65 5.73
C ALA A 527 6.00 17.73 6.29
N ARG A 528 5.63 17.63 7.58
CA ARG A 528 4.81 18.62 8.28
C ARG A 528 5.50 19.98 8.37
N GLU A 529 6.77 20.01 8.78
CA GLU A 529 7.58 21.23 8.82
C GLU A 529 7.67 21.90 7.45
N ARG A 530 7.92 21.10 6.40
CA ARG A 530 8.05 21.60 5.03
C ARG A 530 6.75 22.19 4.48
N TRP A 531 5.62 21.58 4.81
CA TRP A 531 4.31 22.02 4.33
C TRP A 531 3.62 23.02 5.26
N GLY A 532 4.20 23.30 6.42
CA GLY A 532 3.62 24.20 7.42
C GLY A 532 2.29 23.68 7.97
N VAL A 533 2.19 22.37 8.17
CA VAL A 533 0.96 21.72 8.67
C VAL A 533 1.18 21.01 10.00
N GLU A 534 0.13 20.92 10.81
CA GLU A 534 0.14 20.23 12.09
C GLU A 534 -0.78 19.01 12.07
N VAL A 535 -0.59 18.12 13.05
CA VAL A 535 -1.49 16.97 13.21
C VAL A 535 -2.87 17.47 13.62
N ASN A 536 -3.88 17.14 12.82
CA ASN A 536 -5.26 17.48 13.09
C ASN A 536 -5.98 16.25 13.67
N ARG A 537 -6.35 16.29 14.95
CA ARG A 537 -7.06 15.16 15.61
C ARG A 537 -8.57 15.19 15.38
N ASP A 538 -9.11 16.30 14.90
CA ASP A 538 -10.55 16.51 14.70
C ASP A 538 -11.03 16.00 13.33
N GLY A 539 -10.13 15.40 12.55
CA GLY A 539 -10.42 14.89 11.20
C GLY A 539 -10.39 15.97 10.13
N ASP A 540 -10.65 15.58 8.89
CA ASP A 540 -10.76 16.54 7.78
C ASP A 540 -12.16 17.19 7.78
N LEU A 541 -12.19 18.52 7.88
CA LEU A 541 -13.43 19.31 7.87
C LEU A 541 -14.29 19.03 6.62
N ALA A 542 -13.67 18.82 5.46
CA ALA A 542 -14.37 18.54 4.21
C ALA A 542 -15.16 17.22 4.30
N PHE A 543 -14.69 16.26 5.09
CA PHE A 543 -15.38 14.98 5.27
C PHE A 543 -16.71 15.20 5.97
N GLY A 544 -16.71 15.96 7.07
CA GLY A 544 -17.92 16.30 7.81
C GLY A 544 -18.92 17.06 6.95
N THR A 545 -18.46 18.11 6.25
CA THR A 545 -19.31 18.94 5.38
C THR A 545 -20.02 18.12 4.30
N VAL A 546 -19.33 17.17 3.66
CA VAL A 546 -19.95 16.30 2.65
C VAL A 546 -20.95 15.33 3.29
N LEU A 547 -20.56 14.65 4.38
CA LEU A 547 -21.41 13.64 5.03
C LEU A 547 -22.70 14.20 5.61
N ASP A 548 -22.68 15.45 6.09
CA ASP A 548 -23.86 16.10 6.68
C ASP A 548 -24.88 16.57 5.63
N ARG A 549 -24.54 16.49 4.34
CA ARG A 549 -25.39 16.93 3.22
C ARG A 549 -25.96 15.79 2.39
N LEU A 550 -25.31 14.63 2.42
CA LEU A 550 -25.78 13.46 1.68
C LEU A 550 -27.05 12.88 2.33
N PRO A 551 -28.01 12.40 1.52
CA PRO A 551 -29.20 11.75 2.04
C PRO A 551 -28.80 10.48 2.81
N LYS A 552 -29.43 10.29 3.97
CA LYS A 552 -29.27 9.10 4.81
C LYS A 552 -30.50 8.22 4.67
N ASN A 553 -30.29 6.92 4.49
CA ASN A 553 -31.33 5.91 4.52
C ASN A 553 -31.10 5.02 5.75
N GLY A 554 -31.84 5.30 6.83
CA GLY A 554 -31.56 4.70 8.14
C GLY A 554 -30.28 5.28 8.78
N PRO A 555 -29.45 4.46 9.44
CA PRO A 555 -28.27 4.96 10.16
C PRO A 555 -27.10 5.37 9.26
N TYR A 556 -27.12 5.01 7.96
CA TYR A 556 -26.00 5.17 7.05
C TYR A 556 -26.35 6.00 5.80
N VAL A 557 -25.32 6.58 5.20
CA VAL A 557 -25.35 7.14 3.84
C VAL A 557 -25.19 6.01 2.83
N ASP A 558 -26.02 6.03 1.77
CA ASP A 558 -26.08 4.97 0.77
C ASP A 558 -25.14 5.16 -0.44
N VAL A 559 -24.53 6.33 -0.57
CA VAL A 559 -23.54 6.64 -1.62
C VAL A 559 -22.27 5.83 -1.40
N PRO A 560 -21.88 4.91 -2.32
CA PRO A 560 -20.62 4.17 -2.24
C PRO A 560 -19.41 5.09 -2.09
N ALA A 561 -18.47 4.68 -1.24
CA ALA A 561 -17.26 5.44 -1.02
C ALA A 561 -16.01 4.57 -0.93
N ALA A 562 -14.87 5.20 -1.19
CA ALA A 562 -13.55 4.68 -0.89
C ALA A 562 -12.77 5.72 -0.08
N MET A 563 -12.17 5.32 1.02
CA MET A 563 -11.18 6.11 1.74
C MET A 563 -9.77 5.71 1.28
N VAL A 564 -8.90 6.68 1.09
CA VAL A 564 -7.56 6.45 0.54
C VAL A 564 -6.52 7.15 1.39
N LEU A 565 -5.59 6.39 1.96
CA LEU A 565 -4.34 6.94 2.49
C LEU A 565 -3.45 7.31 1.29
N GLY A 566 -3.51 8.56 0.83
CA GLY A 566 -3.11 8.94 -0.53
C GLY A 566 -1.63 9.27 -0.77
N LYS A 567 -0.90 9.69 0.28
CA LYS A 567 0.56 9.94 0.25
C LYS A 567 1.30 8.82 0.97
N ALA A 568 0.88 7.58 0.76
CA ALA A 568 1.38 6.45 1.54
C ALA A 568 2.89 6.18 1.35
N ASP A 569 3.52 6.73 0.29
CA ASP A 569 4.96 6.65 0.08
C ASP A 569 5.78 7.27 1.22
N LEU A 570 5.23 8.25 1.95
CA LEU A 570 5.83 8.81 3.17
C LEU A 570 5.96 7.76 4.29
N LEU A 571 5.18 6.68 4.19
CA LEU A 571 5.08 5.59 5.15
C LEU A 571 5.46 4.24 4.53
N ARG A 572 6.17 4.22 3.39
CA ARG A 572 6.46 2.99 2.63
C ARG A 572 7.25 1.89 3.37
N PHE A 573 7.77 2.20 4.55
CA PHE A 573 8.46 1.25 5.44
C PHE A 573 7.75 1.00 6.77
N GLN A 574 6.59 1.62 6.98
CA GLN A 574 5.78 1.47 8.17
C GLN A 574 4.75 0.35 7.96
N PRO A 575 4.70 -0.68 8.82
CA PRO A 575 3.59 -1.63 8.81
C PRO A 575 2.26 -0.95 9.16
N PRO A 576 1.14 -1.28 8.48
CA PRO A 576 1.01 -2.24 7.38
C PRO A 576 1.19 -1.62 5.97
N VAL A 577 1.57 -0.35 5.86
CA VAL A 577 1.68 0.36 4.57
C VAL A 577 2.70 -0.28 3.62
N ASP A 578 3.82 -0.73 4.16
CA ASP A 578 4.92 -1.39 3.45
C ASP A 578 4.47 -2.63 2.64
N ARG A 579 3.62 -3.48 3.22
CA ARG A 579 3.15 -4.72 2.57
C ARG A 579 2.22 -4.45 1.40
N TRP A 580 1.36 -3.43 1.52
CA TRP A 580 0.40 -3.05 0.49
C TRP A 580 1.08 -2.32 -0.66
N LEU A 581 1.89 -1.29 -0.39
CA LEU A 581 2.58 -0.52 -1.45
C LEU A 581 3.55 -1.35 -2.30
N THR A 582 4.05 -2.46 -1.77
CA THR A 582 4.95 -3.36 -2.51
C THR A 582 4.21 -4.49 -3.23
N ARG A 583 2.88 -4.58 -3.08
CA ARG A 583 2.07 -5.61 -3.74
C ARG A 583 1.93 -5.28 -5.22
N PRO A 584 2.11 -6.25 -6.14
CA PRO A 584 1.85 -6.02 -7.55
C PRO A 584 0.36 -5.73 -7.79
N PRO A 585 -0.01 -5.03 -8.88
CA PRO A 585 -1.39 -4.87 -9.28
C PRO A 585 -2.11 -6.22 -9.36
N ALA A 586 -3.34 -6.30 -8.86
CA ALA A 586 -4.12 -7.52 -8.94
C ALA A 586 -4.54 -7.80 -10.39
N GLY A 587 -4.52 -9.08 -10.78
CA GLY A 587 -5.03 -9.53 -12.09
C GLY A 587 -6.55 -9.77 -12.10
N SER A 588 -7.18 -9.73 -10.93
CA SER A 588 -8.62 -9.88 -10.72
C SER A 588 -9.01 -9.28 -9.38
N LEU A 589 -10.29 -8.96 -9.21
CA LEU A 589 -10.80 -8.45 -7.95
C LEU A 589 -10.97 -9.59 -6.93
N ASP A 590 -10.34 -9.46 -5.76
CA ASP A 590 -10.47 -10.40 -4.64
C ASP A 590 -11.09 -9.66 -3.43
N PRO A 591 -12.36 -9.96 -3.08
CA PRO A 591 -13.03 -9.34 -1.94
C PRO A 591 -12.33 -9.57 -0.60
N ALA A 592 -11.71 -10.73 -0.39
CA ALA A 592 -11.02 -11.04 0.85
C ALA A 592 -9.77 -10.17 1.01
N LEU A 593 -9.02 -9.94 -0.07
CA LEU A 593 -7.87 -9.03 -0.07
C LEU A 593 -8.28 -7.57 0.12
N MET A 594 -9.37 -7.12 -0.49
CA MET A 594 -9.88 -5.76 -0.26
C MET A 594 -10.34 -5.55 1.18
N ARG A 595 -10.98 -6.57 1.78
CA ARG A 595 -11.32 -6.56 3.21
C ARG A 595 -10.07 -6.51 4.08
N GLU A 596 -9.05 -7.30 3.76
CA GLU A 596 -7.78 -7.31 4.49
C GLU A 596 -7.08 -5.94 4.44
N GLU A 597 -7.02 -5.29 3.28
CA GLU A 597 -6.49 -3.93 3.15
C GLU A 597 -7.33 -2.93 3.94
N SER A 598 -8.65 -3.02 3.85
CA SER A 598 -9.55 -2.12 4.57
C SER A 598 -9.38 -2.23 6.09
N ARG A 599 -9.25 -3.46 6.59
CA ARG A 599 -9.02 -3.78 8.00
C ARG A 599 -7.71 -3.19 8.52
N ASP A 600 -6.64 -3.32 7.73
CA ASP A 600 -5.32 -2.77 8.04
C ASP A 600 -5.30 -1.25 8.09
N VAL A 601 -5.90 -0.59 7.08
CA VAL A 601 -5.96 0.87 7.02
C VAL A 601 -6.83 1.41 8.15
N HIS A 602 -7.97 0.78 8.41
CA HIS A 602 -8.79 1.11 9.57
C HIS A 602 -8.00 0.96 10.87
N GLY A 603 -7.23 -0.13 11.00
CA GLY A 603 -6.38 -0.37 12.16
C GLY A 603 -5.33 0.71 12.38
N LEU A 604 -4.61 1.08 11.32
CA LEU A 604 -3.61 2.15 11.34
C LEU A 604 -4.22 3.51 11.74
N LEU A 605 -5.33 3.90 11.11
CA LEU A 605 -5.99 5.17 11.39
C LEU A 605 -6.57 5.19 12.81
N ARG A 606 -7.22 4.11 13.25
CA ARG A 606 -7.78 4.03 14.60
C ARG A 606 -6.72 4.10 15.68
N ARG A 607 -5.58 3.46 15.45
CA ARG A 607 -4.44 3.46 16.38
C ARG A 607 -3.82 4.84 16.55
N HIS A 608 -3.70 5.60 15.47
CA HIS A 608 -2.83 6.79 15.44
C HIS A 608 -3.57 8.11 15.17
N ALA A 609 -4.58 8.13 14.30
CA ALA A 609 -5.26 9.36 13.88
C ALA A 609 -6.46 9.73 14.76
N GLY A 610 -7.09 8.74 15.39
CA GLY A 610 -8.33 8.91 16.15
C GLY A 610 -9.59 8.70 15.31
N GLN A 611 -10.75 8.64 15.98
CA GLN A 611 -12.02 8.24 15.34
C GLN A 611 -12.56 9.27 14.34
N ALA A 612 -12.25 10.56 14.50
CA ALA A 612 -12.77 11.60 13.61
C ALA A 612 -12.34 11.38 12.13
N TRP A 613 -11.12 10.86 11.92
CA TRP A 613 -10.63 10.50 10.58
C TRP A 613 -11.34 9.30 9.96
N LEU A 614 -11.96 8.44 10.78
CA LEU A 614 -12.73 7.27 10.33
C LEU A 614 -14.20 7.58 10.10
N ARG A 615 -14.65 8.82 10.31
CA ARG A 615 -16.05 9.24 10.14
C ARG A 615 -16.65 8.83 8.77
N PRO A 616 -15.97 8.94 7.61
CA PRO A 616 -16.53 8.46 6.35
C PRO A 616 -16.77 6.95 6.33
N PHE A 617 -15.87 6.16 6.92
CA PHE A 617 -16.09 4.73 7.07
C PHE A 617 -17.28 4.46 7.99
N ASP A 618 -17.37 5.12 9.14
CA ASP A 618 -18.45 4.85 10.09
C ASP A 618 -19.83 5.29 9.57
N ALA A 619 -19.90 6.39 8.80
CA ALA A 619 -21.15 6.96 8.33
C ALA A 619 -21.70 6.36 7.03
N ILE A 620 -20.84 5.74 6.19
CA ILE A 620 -21.22 5.22 4.88
C ILE A 620 -21.33 3.71 4.92
N ARG A 621 -22.47 3.17 4.45
CA ARG A 621 -22.73 1.72 4.45
C ARG A 621 -21.67 0.99 3.64
N ARG A 622 -21.50 1.38 2.38
CA ARG A 622 -20.55 0.76 1.44
C ARG A 622 -19.28 1.60 1.33
N CYS A 623 -18.31 1.30 2.19
CA CYS A 623 -17.06 2.08 2.26
C CYS A 623 -15.84 1.15 2.42
N THR A 624 -14.94 1.16 1.45
CA THR A 624 -13.64 0.45 1.51
C THR A 624 -12.51 1.40 1.85
N LEU A 625 -11.41 0.90 2.41
CA LEU A 625 -10.21 1.70 2.70
C LEU A 625 -9.00 1.14 1.95
N HIS A 626 -8.18 2.04 1.40
CA HIS A 626 -7.09 1.69 0.51
C HIS A 626 -5.80 2.47 0.80
N ILE A 627 -4.68 1.85 0.43
CA ILE A 627 -3.37 2.49 0.42
C ILE A 627 -3.00 2.81 -1.03
N ALA A 628 -2.69 4.07 -1.30
CA ALA A 628 -2.22 4.50 -2.60
C ALA A 628 -1.11 5.55 -2.48
N SER A 629 -0.29 5.64 -3.51
CA SER A 629 0.62 6.77 -3.69
C SER A 629 0.60 7.19 -5.15
N ALA A 630 0.29 8.47 -5.39
CA ALA A 630 0.29 9.03 -6.73
C ALA A 630 1.71 9.22 -7.29
N THR A 631 2.69 9.44 -6.42
CA THR A 631 4.03 9.91 -6.82
C THR A 631 5.11 8.87 -6.53
N GLY A 632 4.88 7.95 -5.60
CA GLY A 632 5.81 6.88 -5.23
C GLY A 632 7.05 7.35 -4.43
N GLY A 633 7.13 8.65 -4.14
CA GLY A 633 8.24 9.27 -3.42
C GLY A 633 8.02 10.76 -3.19
N GLN A 634 8.95 11.35 -2.44
CA GLN A 634 8.88 12.75 -2.02
C GLN A 634 9.36 13.70 -3.12
N GLU A 635 8.78 14.89 -3.13
CA GLU A 635 9.26 15.99 -3.96
C GLU A 635 10.53 16.62 -3.39
N ASP A 636 11.38 17.14 -4.27
CA ASP A 636 12.52 17.98 -3.97
C ASP A 636 12.52 19.14 -4.98
N GLN A 637 12.46 20.37 -4.47
CA GLN A 637 12.47 21.61 -5.29
C GLN A 637 11.48 21.60 -6.47
N GLY A 638 10.23 21.19 -6.23
CA GLY A 638 9.17 21.14 -7.24
C GLY A 638 9.29 19.99 -8.25
N ARG A 639 10.14 18.99 -7.97
CA ARG A 639 10.30 17.79 -8.80
C ARG A 639 10.33 16.51 -7.97
N TYR A 640 10.00 15.39 -8.59
CA TYR A 640 10.25 14.05 -8.04
C TYR A 640 11.56 13.52 -8.62
N PRO A 641 12.64 13.36 -7.83
CA PRO A 641 13.94 12.94 -8.37
C PRO A 641 13.93 11.59 -9.07
N ALA A 642 13.02 10.70 -8.67
CA ALA A 642 12.78 9.39 -9.28
C ALA A 642 11.86 9.41 -10.51
N GLY A 643 11.26 10.57 -10.83
CA GLY A 643 9.99 10.63 -11.56
C GLY A 643 8.81 10.22 -10.68
N ALA A 644 7.58 10.45 -11.16
CA ALA A 644 6.39 9.99 -10.47
C ALA A 644 6.15 8.50 -10.77
N GLY A 645 6.16 7.67 -9.74
CA GLY A 645 5.89 6.23 -9.80
C GLY A 645 4.60 5.88 -9.07
N PRO A 646 3.42 5.98 -9.71
CA PRO A 646 2.15 5.71 -9.05
C PRO A 646 2.07 4.25 -8.58
N ARG A 647 1.54 4.03 -7.38
CA ARG A 647 1.31 2.71 -6.79
C ARG A 647 -0.13 2.64 -6.30
N ARG A 648 -0.85 1.60 -6.73
CA ARG A 648 -2.23 1.29 -6.27
C ARG A 648 -3.27 2.39 -6.48
N VAL A 649 -3.02 3.35 -7.38
CA VAL A 649 -3.93 4.48 -7.65
C VAL A 649 -5.29 4.07 -8.22
N LEU A 650 -5.41 2.87 -8.78
CA LEU A 650 -6.68 2.34 -9.32
C LEU A 650 -7.50 1.56 -8.29
N GLU A 651 -6.91 1.06 -7.21
CA GLU A 651 -7.61 0.18 -6.24
C GLU A 651 -8.91 0.82 -5.69
N PRO A 652 -8.91 2.13 -5.30
CA PRO A 652 -10.14 2.79 -4.85
C PRO A 652 -11.22 2.87 -5.92
N LEU A 653 -10.83 3.13 -7.18
CA LEU A 653 -11.77 3.24 -8.29
C LEU A 653 -12.33 1.86 -8.67
N VAL A 654 -11.50 0.83 -8.70
CA VAL A 654 -11.93 -0.54 -8.96
C VAL A 654 -12.97 -0.99 -7.94
N ALA A 655 -12.77 -0.67 -6.65
CA ALA A 655 -13.76 -0.94 -5.61
C ALA A 655 -15.11 -0.23 -5.89
N LEU A 656 -15.08 1.06 -6.25
CA LEU A 656 -16.29 1.81 -6.59
C LEU A 656 -17.01 1.27 -7.82
N LEU A 657 -16.28 0.98 -8.91
CA LEU A 657 -16.84 0.41 -10.14
C LEU A 657 -17.52 -0.94 -9.86
N ALA A 658 -16.91 -1.75 -8.98
CA ALA A 658 -17.48 -3.01 -8.52
C ALA A 658 -18.76 -2.81 -7.66
N MET A 659 -18.78 -1.84 -6.75
CA MET A 659 -19.98 -1.49 -5.97
C MET A 659 -21.14 -0.98 -6.84
N HIS A 660 -20.83 -0.40 -8.01
CA HIS A 660 -21.81 0.01 -9.02
C HIS A 660 -22.12 -1.06 -10.07
N GLY A 661 -21.60 -2.29 -9.91
CA GLY A 661 -21.91 -3.43 -10.77
C GLY A 661 -21.23 -3.46 -12.14
N LEU A 662 -20.27 -2.55 -12.40
CA LEU A 662 -19.48 -2.53 -13.64
C LEU A 662 -18.44 -3.66 -13.67
N ILE A 663 -17.97 -4.09 -12.49
CA ILE A 663 -17.07 -5.23 -12.33
C ILE A 663 -17.83 -6.35 -11.62
N GLN A 664 -17.78 -7.56 -12.17
CA GLN A 664 -18.39 -8.73 -11.53
C GLN A 664 -17.53 -9.17 -10.35
N VAL A 665 -18.19 -9.43 -9.22
CA VAL A 665 -17.54 -9.80 -7.96
C VAL A 665 -18.19 -11.05 -7.38
N PRO A 666 -17.41 -12.03 -6.90
CA PRO A 666 -17.95 -13.11 -6.07
C PRO A 666 -18.72 -12.54 -4.87
N GLY A 667 -19.92 -13.06 -4.60
CA GLY A 667 -20.80 -12.56 -3.52
C GLY A 667 -21.51 -11.22 -3.79
N GLY A 668 -21.18 -10.54 -4.89
CA GLY A 668 -21.81 -9.28 -5.30
C GLY A 668 -21.27 -8.02 -4.60
N ALA A 669 -21.87 -6.87 -4.91
CA ALA A 669 -21.42 -5.55 -4.44
C ALA A 669 -21.49 -5.38 -2.91
N GLU A 670 -22.50 -5.97 -2.25
CA GLU A 670 -22.61 -5.93 -0.79
C GLU A 670 -21.52 -6.78 -0.12
N ALA A 671 -21.25 -7.99 -0.62
CA ALA A 671 -20.19 -8.84 -0.08
C ALA A 671 -18.81 -8.15 -0.17
N LEU A 672 -18.56 -7.39 -1.24
CA LEU A 672 -17.34 -6.60 -1.38
C LEU A 672 -17.24 -5.50 -0.31
N ALA A 673 -18.33 -4.78 -0.07
CA ALA A 673 -18.32 -3.55 0.71
C ALA A 673 -18.50 -3.77 2.22
N VAL A 674 -19.29 -4.76 2.63
CA VAL A 674 -19.58 -5.05 4.05
C VAL A 674 -19.20 -6.48 4.46
N GLY A 675 -18.81 -7.34 3.52
CA GLY A 675 -18.51 -8.75 3.74
C GLY A 675 -19.72 -9.65 3.65
N GLU A 676 -19.47 -10.95 3.50
CA GLU A 676 -20.50 -11.98 3.66
C GLU A 676 -20.83 -12.17 5.14
N ALA A 677 -22.07 -12.56 5.45
CA ALA A 677 -22.36 -13.15 6.76
C ALA A 677 -21.49 -14.40 6.91
N PRO A 678 -20.90 -14.68 8.09
CA PRO A 678 -20.30 -15.99 8.29
C PRO A 678 -21.38 -17.01 7.95
N ALA A 679 -21.07 -17.98 7.09
CA ALA A 679 -21.90 -19.17 7.00
C ALA A 679 -21.94 -19.74 8.41
N LEU A 680 -23.07 -19.58 9.11
CA LEU A 680 -23.33 -20.38 10.30
C LEU A 680 -23.21 -21.81 9.80
N GLU A 681 -22.12 -22.49 10.19
CA GLU A 681 -22.13 -23.94 10.21
C GLU A 681 -23.39 -24.30 10.98
N ALA A 682 -24.40 -24.75 10.23
CA ALA A 682 -25.52 -25.45 10.80
C ALA A 682 -24.92 -26.72 11.40
N VAL A 683 -24.39 -26.61 12.61
CA VAL A 683 -24.19 -27.74 13.50
C VAL A 683 -25.60 -28.27 13.71
N PRO A 684 -25.94 -29.46 13.18
CA PRO A 684 -27.20 -30.08 13.50
C PRO A 684 -27.17 -30.31 15.01
N TRP A 685 -28.08 -29.66 15.72
CA TRP A 685 -28.43 -30.09 17.08
C TRP A 685 -29.22 -31.40 16.93
N ASP A 686 -28.52 -32.50 16.71
CA ASP A 686 -29.07 -33.84 16.89
C ASP A 686 -28.99 -34.21 18.38
N GLU A 687 -30.16 -34.09 18.99
CA GLU A 687 -30.77 -34.98 19.98
C GLU A 687 -29.89 -35.95 20.78
N ALA A 688 -29.99 -35.79 22.11
CA ALA A 688 -30.27 -36.87 23.07
C ALA A 688 -29.36 -38.11 23.05
N GLY A 689 -28.24 -38.03 23.76
CA GLY A 689 -27.55 -39.17 24.35
C GLY A 689 -27.50 -39.01 25.87
N GLY A 690 -28.33 -39.78 26.59
CA GLY A 690 -28.58 -39.64 28.02
C GLY A 690 -27.36 -39.87 28.92
N TYR A 691 -27.33 -39.12 30.01
CA TYR A 691 -26.66 -39.52 31.24
C TYR A 691 -27.69 -39.51 32.36
N GLU A 692 -28.02 -40.72 32.82
CA GLU A 692 -28.77 -40.98 34.04
C GLU A 692 -28.05 -40.33 35.23
N ALA A 693 -28.71 -39.37 35.89
CA ALA A 693 -28.38 -38.97 37.25
C ALA A 693 -29.46 -39.52 38.17
N THR A 694 -29.06 -40.55 38.90
CA THR A 694 -29.79 -41.25 39.94
C THR A 694 -30.40 -40.33 41.00
N SER A 695 -31.65 -40.64 41.29
CA SER A 695 -32.51 -40.14 42.34
C SER A 695 -31.95 -40.30 43.77
N ALA A 696 -31.96 -39.21 44.51
CA ALA A 696 -32.22 -39.14 45.96
C ALA A 696 -32.69 -37.70 46.22
N GLY A 697 -33.83 -37.38 46.80
CA GLY A 697 -34.80 -38.10 47.62
C GLY A 697 -35.25 -37.09 48.68
N PHE A 698 -36.58 -36.94 48.87
CA PHE A 698 -37.24 -36.22 49.98
C PHE A 698 -37.12 -34.68 50.01
N GLU A 699 -38.13 -33.87 50.35
CA GLU A 699 -39.56 -33.98 50.58
C GLU A 699 -40.08 -32.53 50.73
N ARG A 700 -41.40 -32.34 50.63
CA ARG A 700 -42.16 -31.08 50.88
C ARG A 700 -41.83 -30.52 52.29
N SER A 701 -41.96 -29.23 52.61
CA SER A 701 -43.21 -28.48 52.59
C SER A 701 -43.01 -27.03 53.07
N GLU A 702 -43.93 -26.17 52.62
CA GLU A 702 -44.53 -25.04 53.36
C GLU A 702 -43.65 -23.81 53.69
N GLY A 703 -44.08 -22.66 53.15
CA GLY A 703 -43.79 -21.33 53.72
C GLY A 703 -44.48 -21.16 55.08
N PRO A 704 -44.42 -19.99 55.75
CA PRO A 704 -44.82 -18.73 55.11
C PRO A 704 -44.07 -17.47 55.64
N GLU A 705 -44.57 -16.31 55.19
CA GLU A 705 -44.59 -15.01 55.87
C GLU A 705 -43.31 -14.15 55.93
N GLU A 706 -43.41 -13.02 55.23
CA GLU A 706 -42.70 -11.77 55.50
C GLU A 706 -42.99 -11.26 56.93
N PRO A 707 -42.11 -10.39 57.45
CA PRO A 707 -42.63 -9.09 57.84
C PRO A 707 -41.77 -7.90 57.40
N GLU A 708 -42.50 -6.79 57.32
CA GLU A 708 -42.14 -5.41 57.03
C GLU A 708 -41.06 -4.80 57.95
N GLY A 709 -40.50 -3.69 57.44
CA GLY A 709 -39.80 -2.66 58.20
C GLY A 709 -38.28 -2.81 58.19
N SER A 710 -37.45 -1.78 58.22
CA SER A 710 -37.57 -0.32 58.09
C SER A 710 -36.12 0.20 58.18
N GLU A 711 -35.86 1.45 57.76
CA GLU A 711 -34.61 2.20 58.01
C GLU A 711 -33.43 1.73 57.12
N GLY A 712 -32.76 2.57 56.34
CA GLY A 712 -32.34 3.93 56.59
C GLY A 712 -30.80 3.94 56.65
N GLY A 713 -30.13 4.77 55.85
CA GLY A 713 -28.70 5.02 56.05
C GLY A 713 -27.89 5.24 54.79
N GLU A 714 -27.43 6.48 54.64
CA GLU A 714 -26.51 7.00 53.64
C GLU A 714 -25.07 6.45 53.75
N HIS A 715 -24.28 6.79 52.71
CA HIS A 715 -22.82 6.94 52.67
C HIS A 715 -21.94 5.68 52.48
N ARG A 716 -21.45 5.49 51.25
CA ARG A 716 -20.18 6.09 50.80
C ARG A 716 -19.99 5.99 49.29
#